data_AF-A0A3D0NIG8-F1
#
_entry.id   AF-A0A3D0NIG8-F1
#
_cell.length_a   1.000
_cell.length_b   1.000
_cell.length_c   1.000
_cell.angle_alpha   90.00
_cell.angle_beta   90.00
_cell.angle_gamma   90.00
#
_symmetry.space_group_name_H-M   'P 1'
#
loop_
_entity.id
_entity.type
_entity.pdbx_description
1 polymer ?
#
loop_
_entity_poly.entity_id
_entity_poly.type
_entity_poly.pdbx_seq_one_letter_code
_entity_poly.pdbx_strand_id
1 'polypeptide(L)'
;QRTKPAELGCADWYDTLTGLLLGAFISEGFVSDKRAGFNNLDRDYFDNVVAAYDAVIGGARYISERTIASGSVLLELDIHNLSALSASPLAELSGVRSADKFIPDRLWNSPTPVKRAFLQALFEGDGSCSALPRNTVQISYSTRSARLATDVQQMLLEFGVLSHRYEHATGEYKIAMTSRAQAELFATEVGFGGAKQNKLIEILGSLPDSPAGLDRDYVPGLATFIRNHGGGSWKDKEWLLKHNVDRLARWRRGGAEILRRIADPDVRAIAAELTDGRFYFARVASVADAGVQPVYSLRVETDDHSFITNGFISHNTEARLTPLAMEMLREIDEETVDFIPNYDGRVQEPTVLPSRFPNLLANGSGGIAVGMATNMPPHNLRELAEAVYWCLENFEADEETTLAAMIQRIKGPDFPTSGLIVGSQGINDAYTTGRGSIRMRGVVAIEEDSRNRTSIVITELPYQVNHDNFITSIADQVRDGKMSGISNIEDQSSDRVGLRIVVEIKRDAVAKVVLNNLYKHTQLQTSFGANMLAIVDGVPRTLRLDQLIRYYVNHQLDVIGRRTTYRLRKANERAHILRGLVKALDALDEVIALIRASQTVDIARTGLIELLDIDEIQAQAILDMQLRRLAALERQRIVEDLAKIEAEIADLEDILAKPERQRSIVHDELAEIVEKYGDDRRTRIIAAEGDVADEDLIAREDIVVTITETGYAKRTKTDLYRSQKRGGKGVQGAALKQDDIVRHFFVCSTHDWILFFTTQGRVYRAKAYELPEALRAARGQHVANLLAFQPEERIAQVIQIKSYEDAPYLVLATRNGLVKKSRLSDFDSNRSGGIVAVNLRDGDELVGAILCSADDDLLLVSAKGQSIRFSATDDALRPMGRATSGVQGMRFNADDELLSLNVVREGTFLLVATAGGYAKRTAIEEYSAQGRGGKGILTIQYDTRRGSLVGAVVVDEDSELYAIT
;
A
#
# COMPACT_ATOMS: atom_id res chain seq x y z
N GLN A 1 -29.30 12.30 -10.01
CA GLN A 1 -28.86 12.62 -11.39
C GLN A 1 -29.26 11.44 -12.26
N ARG A 2 -29.88 11.65 -13.42
CA ARG A 2 -30.10 10.59 -14.41
C ARG A 2 -28.76 10.36 -15.10
N THR A 3 -28.26 9.14 -15.04
CA THR A 3 -27.34 8.63 -16.04
C THR A 3 -28.10 8.67 -17.38
N LYS A 4 -27.45 9.08 -18.49
CA LYS A 4 -28.06 8.84 -19.81
C LYS A 4 -28.36 7.34 -19.92
N PRO A 5 -29.39 6.89 -20.66
CA PRO A 5 -29.62 5.47 -20.97
C PRO A 5 -28.52 4.81 -21.83
N ALA A 6 -27.27 5.25 -21.72
CA ALA A 6 -26.10 4.60 -22.26
C ALA A 6 -25.54 3.58 -21.25
N GLU A 7 -26.40 2.69 -20.76
CA GLU A 7 -25.99 1.47 -20.03
C GLU A 7 -26.88 0.31 -20.46
N LEU A 8 -26.94 0.08 -21.78
CA LEU A 8 -27.49 -1.15 -22.35
C LEU A 8 -26.33 -2.11 -22.58
N GLY A 9 -25.77 -2.66 -21.51
CA GLY A 9 -25.05 -3.94 -21.61
C GLY A 9 -26.04 -5.04 -21.98
N CYS A 10 -25.61 -6.08 -22.68
CA CYS A 10 -26.45 -7.27 -22.81
C CYS A 10 -26.58 -7.90 -21.41
N ALA A 11 -27.77 -7.89 -20.83
CA ALA A 11 -28.01 -8.72 -19.65
C ALA A 11 -27.93 -10.18 -20.09
N ASP A 12 -27.36 -11.04 -19.24
CA ASP A 12 -27.49 -12.48 -19.42
C ASP A 12 -28.99 -12.81 -19.55
N TRP A 13 -29.33 -13.65 -20.52
CA TRP A 13 -30.69 -14.10 -20.74
C TRP A 13 -31.21 -14.80 -19.47
N TYR A 14 -30.34 -15.46 -18.70
CA TYR A 14 -30.67 -16.10 -17.44
C TYR A 14 -31.16 -15.09 -16.38
N ASP A 15 -30.43 -14.00 -16.18
CA ASP A 15 -30.79 -12.96 -15.21
C ASP A 15 -32.06 -12.22 -15.62
N THR A 16 -32.24 -11.99 -16.92
CA THR A 16 -33.45 -11.35 -17.46
C THR A 16 -34.69 -12.20 -17.22
N LEU A 17 -34.61 -13.51 -17.48
CA LEU A 17 -35.68 -14.46 -17.17
C LEU A 17 -35.93 -14.60 -15.66
N THR A 18 -34.88 -14.50 -14.85
CA THR A 18 -35.01 -14.45 -13.38
C THR A 18 -35.78 -13.22 -12.93
N GLY A 19 -35.50 -12.05 -13.52
CA GLY A 19 -36.26 -10.82 -13.27
C GLY A 19 -37.73 -10.97 -13.62
N LEU A 20 -38.03 -11.57 -14.79
CA LEU A 20 -39.40 -11.88 -15.22
C LEU A 20 -40.12 -12.79 -14.21
N LEU A 21 -39.48 -13.88 -13.77
CA LEU A 21 -40.06 -14.81 -12.80
C LEU A 21 -40.36 -14.15 -11.45
N LEU A 22 -39.44 -13.33 -10.95
CA LEU A 22 -39.65 -12.59 -9.70
C LEU A 22 -40.83 -11.62 -9.84
N GLY A 23 -40.97 -10.92 -10.97
CA GLY A 23 -42.09 -10.02 -11.24
C GLY A 23 -43.42 -10.76 -11.27
N ALA A 24 -43.49 -11.88 -11.99
CA ALA A 24 -44.68 -12.72 -12.12
C ALA A 24 -45.12 -13.34 -10.78
N PHE A 25 -44.18 -13.87 -9.99
CA PHE A 25 -44.49 -14.46 -8.69
C PHE A 25 -44.83 -13.41 -7.62
N ILE A 26 -44.29 -12.18 -7.72
CA ILE A 26 -44.65 -11.08 -6.85
C ILE A 26 -46.02 -10.50 -7.22
N SER A 27 -46.45 -10.49 -8.48
CA SER A 27 -47.81 -10.08 -8.82
C SER A 27 -48.84 -11.16 -8.44
N GLU A 28 -48.91 -12.22 -9.23
CA GLU A 28 -50.03 -13.18 -9.22
C GLU A 28 -49.62 -14.59 -8.76
N GLY A 29 -48.34 -14.81 -8.47
CA GLY A 29 -47.86 -16.06 -7.90
C GLY A 29 -47.80 -16.09 -6.37
N PHE A 30 -47.42 -17.27 -5.86
CA PHE A 30 -47.15 -17.52 -4.45
C PHE A 30 -46.06 -18.59 -4.29
N VAL A 31 -45.29 -18.49 -3.20
CA VAL A 31 -44.32 -19.49 -2.77
C VAL A 31 -44.56 -19.80 -1.29
N SER A 32 -44.77 -21.08 -0.97
CA SER A 32 -44.94 -21.57 0.40
C SER A 32 -44.04 -22.77 0.66
N ASP A 33 -43.89 -23.18 1.92
CA ASP A 33 -43.05 -24.31 2.31
C ASP A 33 -43.43 -25.65 1.66
N LYS A 34 -44.66 -25.78 1.13
CA LYS A 34 -45.19 -27.03 0.58
C LYS A 34 -45.49 -27.00 -0.90
N ARG A 35 -45.76 -25.82 -1.47
CA ARG A 35 -46.04 -25.64 -2.90
C ARG A 35 -45.80 -24.20 -3.34
N ALA A 36 -45.57 -24.01 -4.62
CA ALA A 36 -45.55 -22.72 -5.28
C ALA A 36 -46.46 -22.77 -6.50
N GLY A 37 -46.96 -21.62 -6.93
CA GLY A 37 -47.77 -21.57 -8.14
C GLY A 37 -47.97 -20.16 -8.67
N PHE A 38 -48.44 -20.09 -9.91
CA PHE A 38 -48.70 -18.86 -10.65
C PHE A 38 -49.93 -19.06 -11.53
N ASN A 39 -50.88 -18.11 -11.47
CA ASN A 39 -52.13 -18.21 -12.20
C ASN A 39 -52.37 -16.93 -13.00
N ASN A 40 -52.77 -17.05 -14.26
CA ASN A 40 -53.04 -15.89 -15.11
C ASN A 40 -54.12 -16.21 -16.18
N LEU A 41 -54.79 -15.17 -16.71
CA LEU A 41 -55.83 -15.29 -17.74
C LEU A 41 -55.29 -15.10 -19.17
N ASP A 42 -54.13 -14.46 -19.32
CA ASP A 42 -53.42 -14.22 -20.56
C ASP A 42 -52.51 -15.42 -20.88
N ARG A 43 -52.79 -16.10 -22.00
CA ARG A 43 -52.04 -17.27 -22.45
C ARG A 43 -50.61 -16.95 -22.81
N ASP A 44 -50.37 -15.85 -23.51
CA ASP A 44 -49.02 -15.52 -23.98
C ASP A 44 -48.12 -15.16 -22.80
N TYR A 45 -48.65 -14.41 -21.82
CA TYR A 45 -47.91 -14.11 -20.60
C TYR A 45 -47.69 -15.37 -19.74
N PHE A 46 -48.70 -16.23 -19.60
CA PHE A 46 -48.57 -17.49 -18.88
C PHE A 46 -47.51 -18.40 -19.50
N ASP A 47 -47.52 -18.60 -20.82
CA ASP A 47 -46.56 -19.44 -21.53
C ASP A 47 -45.13 -18.87 -21.42
N ASN A 48 -44.96 -17.54 -21.40
CA ASN A 48 -43.67 -16.89 -21.13
C ASN A 48 -43.15 -17.16 -19.72
N VAL A 49 -44.01 -17.10 -18.69
CA VAL A 49 -43.62 -17.40 -17.30
C VAL A 49 -43.27 -18.88 -17.14
N VAL A 50 -44.01 -19.78 -17.80
CA VAL A 50 -43.73 -21.21 -17.83
C VAL A 50 -42.38 -21.49 -18.49
N ALA A 51 -42.11 -20.88 -19.66
CA ALA A 51 -40.84 -21.05 -20.35
C ALA A 51 -39.66 -20.50 -19.51
N ALA A 52 -39.84 -19.36 -18.85
CA ALA A 52 -38.85 -18.82 -17.93
C ALA A 52 -38.60 -19.75 -16.74
N TYR A 53 -39.66 -20.35 -16.18
CA TYR A 53 -39.56 -21.32 -15.09
C TYR A 53 -38.72 -22.53 -15.51
N ASP A 54 -39.01 -23.11 -16.68
CA ASP A 54 -38.29 -24.27 -17.20
C ASP A 54 -36.81 -23.97 -17.46
N ALA A 55 -36.51 -22.76 -17.93
CA ALA A 55 -35.15 -22.37 -18.28
C ALA A 55 -34.29 -21.97 -17.07
N VAL A 56 -34.89 -21.33 -16.06
CA VAL A 56 -34.15 -20.77 -14.90
C VAL A 56 -34.15 -21.69 -13.69
N ILE A 57 -35.28 -22.34 -13.40
CA ILE A 57 -35.49 -23.15 -12.20
C ILE A 57 -35.51 -24.63 -12.56
N GLY A 58 -36.28 -24.99 -13.58
CA GLY A 58 -36.52 -26.37 -13.98
C GLY A 58 -37.28 -27.18 -12.91
N GLY A 59 -37.18 -28.51 -13.02
CA GLY A 59 -37.85 -29.44 -12.11
C GLY A 59 -39.32 -29.72 -12.47
N ALA A 60 -39.96 -30.58 -11.68
CA ALA A 60 -41.32 -31.05 -11.97
C ALA A 60 -42.37 -29.96 -11.68
N ARG A 61 -43.18 -29.63 -12.69
CA ARG A 61 -44.31 -28.70 -12.63
C ARG A 61 -45.56 -29.30 -13.27
N TYR A 62 -46.72 -28.80 -12.88
CA TYR A 62 -48.03 -29.19 -13.40
C TYR A 62 -48.72 -27.96 -13.99
N ILE A 63 -49.26 -28.10 -15.20
CA ILE A 63 -50.13 -27.08 -15.81
C ILE A 63 -51.54 -27.61 -15.86
N SER A 64 -52.51 -26.77 -15.48
CA SER A 64 -53.93 -27.04 -15.66
C SER A 64 -54.67 -25.79 -16.11
N GLU A 65 -55.86 -25.99 -16.67
CA GLU A 65 -56.74 -24.91 -17.10
C GLU A 65 -58.13 -25.13 -16.51
N ARG A 66 -58.79 -24.06 -16.05
CA ARG A 66 -60.18 -24.12 -15.59
C ARG A 66 -60.97 -22.88 -15.98
N THR A 67 -62.23 -23.07 -16.33
CA THR A 67 -63.15 -21.94 -16.57
C THR A 67 -63.64 -21.39 -15.23
N ILE A 68 -63.40 -20.10 -14.98
CA ILE A 68 -63.87 -19.40 -13.77
C ILE A 68 -65.28 -18.82 -13.96
N ALA A 69 -65.93 -18.40 -12.88
CA ALA A 69 -67.30 -17.90 -12.88
C ALA A 69 -67.55 -16.70 -13.83
N SER A 70 -66.50 -15.97 -14.23
CA SER A 70 -66.58 -14.89 -15.23
C SER A 70 -66.69 -15.39 -16.68
N GLY A 71 -66.58 -16.70 -16.92
CA GLY A 71 -66.51 -17.31 -18.25
C GLY A 71 -65.10 -17.30 -18.87
N SER A 72 -64.11 -16.70 -18.21
CA SER A 72 -62.71 -16.68 -18.64
C SER A 72 -62.01 -18.01 -18.33
N VAL A 73 -61.01 -18.37 -19.14
CA VAL A 73 -60.13 -19.52 -18.88
C VAL A 73 -58.98 -19.06 -18.00
N LEU A 74 -58.83 -19.67 -16.82
CA LEU A 74 -57.71 -19.47 -15.91
C LEU A 74 -56.66 -20.55 -16.13
N LEU A 75 -55.43 -20.13 -16.37
CA LEU A 75 -54.26 -20.98 -16.54
C LEU A 75 -53.52 -21.06 -15.21
N GLU A 76 -53.20 -22.26 -14.77
CA GLU A 76 -52.60 -22.51 -13.44
C GLU A 76 -51.31 -23.32 -13.59
N LEU A 77 -50.22 -22.77 -13.07
CA LEU A 77 -48.92 -23.42 -12.90
C LEU A 77 -48.80 -23.82 -11.43
N ASP A 78 -48.68 -25.12 -11.16
CA ASP A 78 -48.52 -25.69 -9.82
C ASP A 78 -47.18 -26.45 -9.69
N ILE A 79 -46.45 -26.17 -8.61
CA ILE A 79 -45.15 -26.77 -8.31
C ILE A 79 -45.23 -27.43 -6.93
N HIS A 80 -45.16 -28.75 -6.89
CA HIS A 80 -45.22 -29.54 -5.65
C HIS A 80 -43.84 -29.93 -5.13
N ASN A 81 -42.84 -30.11 -6.01
CA ASN A 81 -41.47 -30.40 -5.61
C ASN A 81 -40.63 -29.12 -5.66
N LEU A 82 -40.42 -28.51 -4.50
CA LEU A 82 -39.72 -27.23 -4.38
C LEU A 82 -38.19 -27.36 -4.34
N SER A 83 -37.62 -28.55 -4.49
CA SER A 83 -36.16 -28.75 -4.34
C SER A 83 -35.35 -27.83 -5.26
N ALA A 84 -35.78 -27.66 -6.53
CA ALA A 84 -35.15 -26.75 -7.48
C ALA A 84 -35.46 -25.28 -7.17
N LEU A 85 -36.71 -24.96 -6.79
CA LEU A 85 -37.14 -23.61 -6.46
C LEU A 85 -36.44 -23.06 -5.21
N SER A 86 -36.22 -23.89 -4.18
CA SER A 86 -35.52 -23.51 -2.94
C SER A 86 -34.05 -23.20 -3.15
N ALA A 87 -33.44 -23.71 -4.22
CA ALA A 87 -32.07 -23.38 -4.64
C ALA A 87 -32.03 -22.17 -5.59
N SER A 88 -33.20 -21.66 -5.99
CA SER A 88 -33.34 -20.58 -6.96
C SER A 88 -33.57 -19.22 -6.28
N PRO A 89 -33.46 -18.14 -7.04
CA PRO A 89 -33.88 -16.81 -6.61
C PRO A 89 -35.27 -16.72 -5.98
N LEU A 90 -36.25 -17.52 -6.41
CA LEU A 90 -37.62 -17.46 -5.86
C LEU A 90 -37.71 -17.91 -4.39
N ALA A 91 -36.67 -18.53 -3.82
CA ALA A 91 -36.64 -18.95 -2.42
C ALA A 91 -36.87 -17.79 -1.43
N GLU A 92 -36.46 -16.57 -1.80
CA GLU A 92 -36.67 -15.36 -0.98
C GLU A 92 -38.14 -14.97 -0.82
N LEU A 93 -39.03 -15.48 -1.70
CA LEU A 93 -40.47 -15.26 -1.61
C LEU A 93 -41.18 -16.31 -0.75
N SER A 94 -40.47 -17.33 -0.25
CA SER A 94 -41.07 -18.41 0.52
C SER A 94 -41.69 -17.89 1.82
N GLY A 95 -43.00 -18.10 1.96
CA GLY A 95 -43.75 -17.71 3.17
C GLY A 95 -44.11 -16.22 3.24
N VAL A 96 -43.77 -15.42 2.22
CA VAL A 96 -44.08 -13.99 2.18
C VAL A 96 -45.56 -13.77 1.82
N ARG A 97 -46.30 -13.06 2.67
CA ARG A 97 -47.72 -12.73 2.45
C ARG A 97 -47.87 -11.47 1.58
N SER A 98 -49.04 -11.26 0.98
CA SER A 98 -49.29 -10.12 0.08
C SER A 98 -49.05 -8.74 0.70
N ALA A 99 -49.21 -8.59 2.02
CA ALA A 99 -48.93 -7.34 2.74
C ALA A 99 -47.44 -7.10 3.03
N ASP A 100 -46.63 -8.16 2.93
CA ASP A 100 -45.21 -8.17 3.30
C ASP A 100 -44.29 -8.30 2.08
N LYS A 101 -44.85 -8.40 0.86
CA LYS A 101 -44.07 -8.47 -0.40
C LYS A 101 -43.12 -7.27 -0.53
N PHE A 102 -41.98 -7.47 -1.16
CA PHE A 102 -40.93 -6.46 -1.38
C PHE A 102 -40.17 -6.76 -2.68
N ILE A 103 -39.38 -5.82 -3.17
CA ILE A 103 -38.43 -6.09 -4.26
C ILE A 103 -37.13 -6.66 -3.65
N PRO A 104 -36.71 -7.89 -4.02
CA PRO A 104 -35.43 -8.47 -3.62
C PRO A 104 -34.20 -7.56 -3.80
N ASP A 105 -33.29 -7.58 -2.83
CA ASP A 105 -32.06 -6.75 -2.82
C ASP A 105 -31.18 -6.97 -4.06
N ARG A 106 -31.15 -8.19 -4.60
CA ARG A 106 -30.43 -8.48 -5.85
C ARG A 106 -30.94 -7.69 -7.05
N LEU A 107 -32.24 -7.39 -7.11
CA LEU A 107 -32.82 -6.67 -8.25
C LEU A 107 -32.38 -5.21 -8.23
N TRP A 108 -32.18 -4.62 -7.05
CA TRP A 108 -31.63 -3.27 -6.91
C TRP A 108 -30.21 -3.15 -7.46
N ASN A 109 -29.42 -4.22 -7.37
CA ASN A 109 -28.06 -4.28 -7.89
C ASN A 109 -27.98 -4.86 -9.32
N SER A 110 -29.12 -5.22 -9.93
CA SER A 110 -29.15 -5.84 -11.27
C SER A 110 -29.07 -4.80 -12.40
N PRO A 111 -28.59 -5.19 -13.59
CA PRO A 111 -28.61 -4.33 -14.78
C PRO A 111 -30.02 -3.86 -15.17
N THR A 112 -30.12 -2.71 -15.83
CA THR A 112 -31.39 -2.11 -16.28
C THR A 112 -32.30 -3.06 -17.07
N PRO A 113 -31.81 -3.92 -18.00
CA PRO A 113 -32.69 -4.87 -18.69
C PRO A 113 -33.37 -5.88 -17.74
N VAL A 114 -32.70 -6.30 -16.66
CA VAL A 114 -33.25 -7.23 -15.67
C VAL A 114 -34.33 -6.53 -14.83
N LYS A 115 -34.04 -5.31 -14.37
CA LYS A 115 -35.02 -4.45 -13.67
C LYS A 115 -36.25 -4.15 -14.54
N ARG A 116 -36.03 -3.95 -15.85
CA ARG A 116 -37.10 -3.74 -16.84
C ARG A 116 -37.99 -4.98 -16.94
N ALA A 117 -37.39 -6.16 -17.16
CA ALA A 117 -38.14 -7.41 -17.25
C ALA A 117 -38.95 -7.69 -15.97
N PHE A 118 -38.38 -7.40 -14.81
CA PHE A 118 -39.08 -7.47 -13.53
C PHE A 118 -40.29 -6.53 -13.47
N LEU A 119 -40.11 -5.24 -13.74
CA LEU A 119 -41.20 -4.26 -13.70
C LEU A 119 -42.28 -4.55 -14.75
N GLN A 120 -41.89 -4.97 -15.95
CA GLN A 120 -42.80 -5.33 -17.03
C GLN A 120 -43.69 -6.51 -16.62
N ALA A 121 -43.11 -7.59 -16.07
CA ALA A 121 -43.88 -8.73 -15.56
C ALA A 121 -44.79 -8.34 -14.37
N LEU A 122 -44.29 -7.52 -13.46
CA LEU A 122 -45.05 -7.04 -12.31
C LEU A 122 -46.29 -6.23 -12.73
N PHE A 123 -46.13 -5.32 -13.70
CA PHE A 123 -47.22 -4.53 -14.28
C PHE A 123 -48.12 -5.35 -15.21
N GLU A 124 -47.60 -6.40 -15.86
CA GLU A 124 -48.43 -7.31 -16.65
C GLU A 124 -49.41 -8.09 -15.77
N GLY A 125 -49.02 -8.44 -14.54
CA GLY A 125 -49.95 -9.01 -13.56
C GLY A 125 -50.91 -7.96 -12.98
N ASP A 126 -50.44 -7.18 -12.00
CA ASP A 126 -51.30 -6.30 -11.18
C ASP A 126 -51.40 -4.85 -11.71
N GLY A 127 -50.83 -4.58 -12.88
CA GLY A 127 -50.88 -3.26 -13.53
C GLY A 127 -52.06 -3.11 -14.49
N SER A 128 -52.44 -1.86 -14.75
CA SER A 128 -53.51 -1.50 -15.67
C SER A 128 -53.25 -0.16 -16.36
N CYS A 129 -53.78 -0.01 -17.58
CA CYS A 129 -53.82 1.25 -18.32
C CYS A 129 -55.25 1.59 -18.76
N SER A 130 -55.63 2.87 -18.65
CA SER A 130 -56.94 3.38 -19.05
C SER A 130 -56.88 4.83 -19.52
N ALA A 131 -57.78 5.18 -20.44
CA ALA A 131 -58.05 6.58 -20.79
C ALA A 131 -58.96 7.20 -19.72
N LEU A 132 -58.61 8.40 -19.26
CA LEU A 132 -59.38 9.18 -18.30
C LEU A 132 -60.09 10.36 -18.99
N PRO A 133 -61.15 10.92 -18.37
CA PRO A 133 -61.82 12.12 -18.88
C PRO A 133 -60.85 13.28 -19.14
N ARG A 134 -61.19 14.19 -20.07
CA ARG A 134 -60.37 15.36 -20.48
C ARG A 134 -59.06 15.02 -21.21
N ASN A 135 -59.04 13.95 -22.00
CA ASN A 135 -57.86 13.54 -22.79
C ASN A 135 -56.62 13.31 -21.91
N THR A 136 -56.78 12.49 -20.87
CA THR A 136 -55.69 12.08 -19.99
C THR A 136 -55.56 10.57 -19.97
N VAL A 137 -54.41 10.06 -19.52
CA VAL A 137 -54.11 8.62 -19.43
C VAL A 137 -53.76 8.29 -17.99
N GLN A 138 -54.14 7.11 -17.53
CA GLN A 138 -53.69 6.57 -16.26
C GLN A 138 -53.06 5.20 -16.46
N ILE A 139 -51.83 5.06 -16.00
CA ILE A 139 -51.19 3.76 -15.76
C ILE A 139 -51.16 3.57 -14.26
N SER A 140 -51.62 2.43 -13.75
CA SER A 140 -51.63 2.17 -12.32
C SER A 140 -51.23 0.75 -11.97
N TYR A 141 -50.50 0.61 -10.86
CA TYR A 141 -50.16 -0.65 -10.20
C TYR A 141 -50.72 -0.61 -8.77
N SER A 142 -51.32 -1.71 -8.32
CA SER A 142 -51.95 -1.80 -6.99
C SER A 142 -51.35 -2.94 -6.19
N THR A 143 -51.06 -2.71 -4.92
CA THR A 143 -50.55 -3.74 -3.99
C THR A 143 -51.03 -3.49 -2.57
N ARG A 144 -51.11 -4.54 -1.75
CA ARG A 144 -51.37 -4.40 -0.30
C ARG A 144 -50.11 -4.16 0.53
N SER A 145 -48.93 -4.34 -0.06
CA SER A 145 -47.67 -4.08 0.64
C SER A 145 -47.25 -2.62 0.50
N ALA A 146 -47.16 -1.92 1.63
CA ALA A 146 -46.63 -0.55 1.69
C ALA A 146 -45.15 -0.50 1.25
N ARG A 147 -44.38 -1.54 1.59
CA ARG A 147 -42.97 -1.68 1.21
C ARG A 147 -42.86 -1.86 -0.30
N LEU A 148 -43.55 -2.82 -0.88
CA LEU A 148 -43.54 -3.04 -2.34
C LEU A 148 -43.99 -1.79 -3.11
N ALA A 149 -45.00 -1.07 -2.60
CA ALA A 149 -45.44 0.18 -3.21
C ALA A 149 -44.36 1.28 -3.17
N THR A 150 -43.50 1.28 -2.15
CA THR A 150 -42.32 2.16 -2.06
C THR A 150 -41.25 1.72 -3.03
N ASP A 151 -40.92 0.44 -3.01
CA ASP A 151 -39.87 -0.17 -3.81
C ASP A 151 -40.16 0.02 -5.32
N VAL A 152 -41.39 -0.26 -5.78
CA VAL A 152 -41.78 -0.08 -7.18
C VAL A 152 -41.74 1.40 -7.59
N GLN A 153 -42.19 2.31 -6.72
CA GLN A 153 -42.12 3.74 -6.99
C GLN A 153 -40.66 4.20 -7.15
N GLN A 154 -39.76 3.70 -6.31
CA GLN A 154 -38.33 4.01 -6.37
C GLN A 154 -37.68 3.40 -7.61
N MET A 155 -37.98 2.14 -7.96
CA MET A 155 -37.40 1.47 -9.12
C MET A 155 -37.85 2.13 -10.44
N LEU A 156 -39.10 2.62 -10.53
CA LEU A 156 -39.56 3.42 -11.67
C LEU A 156 -38.75 4.71 -11.87
N LEU A 157 -38.20 5.31 -10.80
CA LEU A 157 -37.36 6.50 -10.91
C LEU A 157 -36.04 6.21 -11.62
N GLU A 158 -35.51 4.98 -11.55
CA GLU A 158 -34.32 4.58 -12.31
C GLU A 158 -34.56 4.62 -13.83
N PHE A 159 -35.79 4.35 -14.26
CA PHE A 159 -36.24 4.51 -15.66
C PHE A 159 -36.69 5.93 -15.99
N GLY A 160 -36.54 6.88 -15.04
CA GLY A 160 -36.99 8.25 -15.20
C GLY A 160 -38.51 8.42 -15.20
N VAL A 161 -39.27 7.40 -14.76
CA VAL A 161 -40.73 7.40 -14.72
C VAL A 161 -41.21 7.89 -13.36
N LEU A 162 -41.85 9.06 -13.34
CA LEU A 162 -42.45 9.65 -12.15
C LEU A 162 -43.87 9.12 -11.93
N SER A 163 -44.13 8.64 -10.71
CA SER A 163 -45.43 8.13 -10.30
C SER A 163 -45.86 8.68 -8.94
N HIS A 164 -47.17 8.77 -8.73
CA HIS A 164 -47.79 9.16 -7.47
C HIS A 164 -48.25 7.94 -6.70
N ARG A 165 -47.87 7.84 -5.43
CA ARG A 165 -48.34 6.80 -4.53
C ARG A 165 -49.43 7.35 -3.60
N TYR A 166 -50.54 6.64 -3.48
CA TYR A 166 -51.58 6.95 -2.49
C TYR A 166 -52.23 5.68 -1.98
N GLU A 167 -52.80 5.75 -0.78
CA GLU A 167 -53.59 4.66 -0.20
C GLU A 167 -55.05 4.80 -0.68
N HIS A 168 -55.58 3.73 -1.27
CA HIS A 168 -56.96 3.63 -1.70
C HIS A 168 -57.86 3.27 -0.52
N ALA A 169 -59.14 3.66 -0.55
CA ALA A 169 -60.10 3.40 0.53
C ALA A 169 -60.29 1.90 0.87
N THR A 170 -59.87 1.01 -0.02
CA THR A 170 -59.88 -0.46 0.17
C THR A 170 -58.66 -1.00 0.94
N GLY A 171 -57.74 -0.13 1.38
CA GLY A 171 -56.50 -0.50 2.07
C GLY A 171 -55.36 -0.92 1.13
N GLU A 172 -55.50 -0.68 -0.17
CA GLU A 172 -54.48 -0.96 -1.19
C GLU A 172 -53.67 0.29 -1.51
N TYR A 173 -52.36 0.14 -1.65
CA TYR A 173 -51.47 1.19 -2.13
C TYR A 173 -51.45 1.19 -3.65
N LYS A 174 -51.78 2.34 -4.24
CA LYS A 174 -51.77 2.55 -5.69
C LYS A 174 -50.60 3.44 -6.09
N ILE A 175 -49.87 2.99 -7.11
CA ILE A 175 -48.86 3.75 -7.83
C ILE A 175 -49.48 4.17 -9.16
N ALA A 176 -49.65 5.47 -9.39
CA ALA A 176 -50.35 6.00 -10.55
C ALA A 176 -49.50 7.01 -11.33
N MET A 177 -49.47 6.85 -12.66
CA MET A 177 -48.90 7.79 -13.62
C MET A 177 -50.04 8.38 -14.43
N THR A 178 -50.24 9.70 -14.33
CA THR A 178 -51.43 10.38 -14.91
C THR A 178 -51.09 11.38 -16.01
N SER A 179 -49.81 11.64 -16.28
CA SER A 179 -49.37 12.55 -17.33
C SER A 179 -48.98 11.77 -18.59
N ARG A 180 -49.26 12.36 -19.77
CA ARG A 180 -48.86 11.78 -21.06
C ARG A 180 -47.37 11.53 -21.14
N ALA A 181 -46.55 12.50 -20.72
CA ALA A 181 -45.09 12.38 -20.77
C ALA A 181 -44.56 11.19 -19.94
N GLN A 182 -45.12 10.98 -18.75
CA GLN A 182 -44.73 9.82 -17.91
C GLN A 182 -45.29 8.50 -18.45
N ALA A 183 -46.46 8.52 -19.10
CA ALA A 183 -47.01 7.35 -19.76
C ALA A 183 -46.23 6.97 -21.04
N GLU A 184 -45.74 7.93 -21.82
CA GLU A 184 -44.83 7.72 -22.95
C GLU A 184 -43.48 7.18 -22.50
N LEU A 185 -42.91 7.75 -21.43
CA LEU A 185 -41.67 7.23 -20.81
C LEU A 185 -41.88 5.81 -20.31
N PHE A 186 -42.96 5.53 -19.59
CA PHE A 186 -43.28 4.16 -19.17
C PHE A 186 -43.42 3.23 -20.37
N ALA A 187 -44.18 3.61 -21.40
CA ALA A 187 -44.37 2.79 -22.59
C ALA A 187 -43.06 2.44 -23.32
N THR A 188 -42.09 3.36 -23.29
CA THR A 188 -40.81 3.22 -24.00
C THR A 188 -39.75 2.51 -23.15
N GLU A 189 -39.65 2.86 -21.87
CA GLU A 189 -38.54 2.45 -21.00
C GLU A 189 -38.84 1.19 -20.18
N VAL A 190 -40.12 0.92 -19.89
CA VAL A 190 -40.57 -0.23 -19.08
C VAL A 190 -41.53 -1.11 -19.87
N GLY A 191 -42.68 -0.55 -20.24
CA GLY A 191 -43.71 -1.18 -21.05
C GLY A 191 -44.52 -2.26 -20.33
N PHE A 192 -45.50 -2.78 -21.06
CA PHE A 192 -46.24 -4.01 -20.78
C PHE A 192 -45.78 -5.13 -21.73
N GLY A 193 -46.09 -6.39 -21.41
CA GLY A 193 -45.62 -7.60 -22.12
C GLY A 193 -46.45 -8.05 -23.32
N GLY A 194 -47.57 -7.38 -23.64
CA GLY A 194 -48.47 -7.86 -24.72
C GLY A 194 -49.66 -6.94 -25.00
N ALA A 195 -50.89 -7.45 -24.87
CA ALA A 195 -52.11 -6.73 -25.21
C ALA A 195 -52.28 -5.40 -24.44
N LYS A 196 -51.83 -5.33 -23.18
CA LYS A 196 -51.83 -4.09 -22.38
C LYS A 196 -50.91 -3.01 -22.96
N GLN A 197 -49.81 -3.39 -23.63
CA GLN A 197 -48.91 -2.45 -24.31
C GLN A 197 -49.59 -1.84 -25.54
N ASN A 198 -50.22 -2.69 -26.36
CA ASN A 198 -50.97 -2.24 -27.54
C ASN A 198 -52.09 -1.28 -27.14
N LYS A 199 -52.83 -1.61 -26.08
CA LYS A 199 -53.86 -0.75 -25.50
C LYS A 199 -53.28 0.59 -25.03
N LEU A 200 -52.11 0.60 -24.38
CA LEU A 200 -51.46 1.84 -23.95
C LEU A 200 -51.04 2.71 -25.15
N ILE A 201 -50.46 2.10 -26.19
CA ILE A 201 -50.06 2.81 -27.42
C ILE A 201 -51.29 3.40 -28.12
N GLU A 202 -52.40 2.67 -28.21
CA GLU A 202 -53.65 3.17 -28.78
C GLU A 202 -54.22 4.35 -27.98
N ILE A 203 -54.22 4.25 -26.65
CA ILE A 203 -54.63 5.37 -25.77
C ILE A 203 -53.74 6.58 -26.04
N LEU A 204 -52.41 6.44 -26.06
CA LEU A 204 -51.48 7.54 -26.28
C LEU A 204 -51.64 8.18 -27.67
N GLY A 205 -51.85 7.37 -28.71
CA GLY A 205 -52.10 7.84 -30.08
C GLY A 205 -53.42 8.59 -30.24
N SER A 206 -54.42 8.32 -29.39
CA SER A 206 -55.69 9.03 -29.39
C SER A 206 -55.67 10.40 -28.69
N LEU A 207 -54.59 10.71 -27.95
CA LEU A 207 -54.45 11.96 -27.21
C LEU A 207 -53.88 13.09 -28.09
N PRO A 208 -54.35 14.35 -27.95
CA PRO A 208 -53.75 15.49 -28.62
C PRO A 208 -52.32 15.77 -28.12
N ASP A 209 -51.44 16.29 -28.98
CA ASP A 209 -50.01 16.54 -28.68
C ASP A 209 -49.75 17.49 -27.51
N SER A 210 -50.76 18.27 -27.11
CA SER A 210 -50.73 19.13 -25.93
C SER A 210 -51.92 18.81 -25.01
N PRO A 211 -51.86 17.74 -24.20
CA PRO A 211 -52.94 17.40 -23.28
C PRO A 211 -53.02 18.42 -22.12
N ALA A 212 -54.23 18.59 -21.57
CA ALA A 212 -54.56 19.56 -20.51
C ALA A 212 -53.97 19.23 -19.12
N GLY A 213 -53.00 18.31 -19.05
CA GLY A 213 -52.32 17.96 -17.81
C GLY A 213 -51.37 19.07 -17.38
N LEU A 214 -51.50 19.55 -16.14
CA LEU A 214 -50.53 20.45 -15.52
C LEU A 214 -49.25 19.67 -15.24
N ASP A 215 -48.27 19.73 -16.14
CA ASP A 215 -46.89 19.37 -15.78
C ASP A 215 -46.40 20.39 -14.76
N ARG A 216 -46.29 19.94 -13.50
CA ARG A 216 -45.87 20.78 -12.37
C ARG A 216 -44.36 20.81 -12.22
N ASP A 217 -43.60 20.12 -13.06
CA ASP A 217 -42.16 19.98 -12.93
C ASP A 217 -41.43 21.27 -13.33
N TYR A 218 -40.50 21.69 -12.48
CA TYR A 218 -39.73 22.93 -12.67
C TYR A 218 -38.41 22.85 -11.91
N VAL A 219 -37.42 23.59 -12.39
CA VAL A 219 -36.14 23.76 -11.71
C VAL A 219 -36.27 24.87 -10.66
N PRO A 220 -36.16 24.58 -9.35
CA PRO A 220 -36.27 25.60 -8.32
C PRO A 220 -35.19 26.68 -8.47
N GLY A 221 -35.59 27.95 -8.38
CA GLY A 221 -34.66 29.10 -8.43
C GLY A 221 -34.13 29.46 -9.83
N LEU A 222 -34.29 28.59 -10.83
CA LEU A 222 -33.73 28.82 -12.17
C LEU A 222 -34.30 30.05 -12.86
N ALA A 223 -35.62 30.30 -12.76
CA ALA A 223 -36.21 31.47 -13.37
C ALA A 223 -35.61 32.77 -12.81
N THR A 224 -35.41 32.83 -11.49
CA THR A 224 -34.76 33.97 -10.84
C THR A 224 -33.31 34.11 -11.28
N PHE A 225 -32.57 33.00 -11.34
CA PHE A 225 -31.17 32.98 -11.79
C PHE A 225 -31.01 33.50 -13.22
N ILE A 226 -31.79 32.98 -14.17
CA ILE A 226 -31.79 33.40 -15.57
C ILE A 226 -32.18 34.87 -15.72
N ARG A 227 -33.17 35.34 -14.96
CA ARG A 227 -33.61 36.75 -15.02
C ARG A 227 -32.54 37.71 -14.51
N ASN A 228 -31.78 37.30 -13.51
CA ASN A 228 -30.72 38.13 -12.92
C ASN A 228 -29.45 38.19 -13.78
N HIS A 229 -29.12 37.11 -14.50
CA HIS A 229 -27.81 36.96 -15.16
C HIS A 229 -27.88 36.74 -16.67
N GLY A 230 -29.04 36.45 -17.25
CA GLY A 230 -29.16 35.95 -18.63
C GLY A 230 -29.46 36.98 -19.72
N GLY A 231 -29.74 38.25 -19.42
CA GLY A 231 -30.26 39.17 -20.45
C GLY A 231 -29.20 39.93 -21.25
N GLY A 232 -29.10 39.70 -22.57
CA GLY A 232 -28.23 40.46 -23.48
C GLY A 232 -28.78 41.83 -23.87
N SER A 233 -29.97 41.86 -24.47
CA SER A 233 -30.68 43.09 -24.84
C SER A 233 -31.89 43.37 -23.94
N TRP A 234 -32.40 44.61 -23.94
CA TRP A 234 -33.60 44.97 -23.18
C TRP A 234 -34.85 44.15 -23.58
N LYS A 235 -35.00 43.84 -24.88
CA LYS A 235 -36.10 43.00 -25.39
C LYS A 235 -36.02 41.57 -24.86
N ASP A 236 -34.81 41.03 -24.71
CA ASP A 236 -34.61 39.68 -24.19
C ASP A 236 -34.89 39.62 -22.68
N LYS A 237 -34.45 40.64 -21.93
CA LYS A 237 -34.77 40.79 -20.49
C LYS A 237 -36.27 40.86 -20.25
N GLU A 238 -37.00 41.67 -21.02
CA GLU A 238 -38.45 41.80 -20.91
C GLU A 238 -39.16 40.48 -21.25
N TRP A 239 -38.69 39.75 -22.25
CA TRP A 239 -39.25 38.46 -22.63
C TRP A 239 -39.04 37.39 -21.53
N LEU A 240 -37.84 37.29 -20.97
CA LEU A 240 -37.49 36.35 -19.88
C LEU A 240 -38.28 36.63 -18.57
N LEU A 241 -38.73 37.87 -18.36
CA LEU A 241 -39.61 38.24 -17.24
C LEU A 241 -41.06 37.75 -17.44
N LYS A 242 -41.56 37.79 -18.68
CA LYS A 242 -42.96 37.46 -19.01
C LYS A 242 -43.20 35.96 -19.22
N HIS A 243 -42.15 35.15 -19.37
CA HIS A 243 -42.26 33.71 -19.66
C HIS A 243 -41.76 32.84 -18.50
N ASN A 244 -42.34 31.63 -18.40
CA ASN A 244 -41.93 30.61 -17.42
C ASN A 244 -40.71 29.85 -17.96
N VAL A 245 -39.51 30.33 -17.59
CA VAL A 245 -38.21 29.80 -18.03
C VAL A 245 -37.60 28.81 -17.04
N ASP A 246 -38.38 28.29 -16.11
CA ASP A 246 -38.03 27.25 -15.13
C ASP A 246 -38.76 25.93 -15.37
N ARG A 247 -39.82 25.92 -16.20
CA ARG A 247 -40.67 24.75 -16.45
C ARG A 247 -40.02 23.79 -17.45
N LEU A 248 -39.76 22.55 -17.05
CA LEU A 248 -39.13 21.54 -17.92
C LEU A 248 -39.93 21.28 -19.20
N ALA A 249 -41.27 21.25 -19.11
CA ALA A 249 -42.15 21.15 -20.29
C ALA A 249 -42.00 22.30 -21.28
N ARG A 250 -41.57 23.49 -20.83
CA ARG A 250 -41.32 24.64 -21.72
C ARG A 250 -39.95 24.50 -22.39
N TRP A 251 -38.95 24.04 -21.66
CA TRP A 251 -37.61 23.76 -22.20
C TRP A 251 -37.62 22.64 -23.25
N ARG A 252 -38.41 21.57 -23.07
CA ARG A 252 -38.57 20.52 -24.08
C ARG A 252 -39.19 21.01 -25.40
N ARG A 253 -40.15 21.95 -25.33
CA ARG A 253 -40.86 22.46 -26.52
C ARG A 253 -40.18 23.65 -27.19
N GLY A 254 -39.42 24.44 -26.43
CA GLY A 254 -38.91 25.74 -26.89
C GLY A 254 -37.56 26.13 -26.29
N GLY A 255 -36.76 25.18 -25.81
CA GLY A 255 -35.46 25.44 -25.18
C GLY A 255 -34.51 26.25 -26.06
N ALA A 256 -34.50 26.00 -27.37
CA ALA A 256 -33.70 26.78 -28.31
C ALA A 256 -34.13 28.27 -28.43
N GLU A 257 -35.40 28.59 -28.16
CA GLU A 257 -35.87 29.97 -28.07
C GLU A 257 -35.36 30.60 -26.77
N ILE A 258 -35.44 29.89 -25.65
CA ILE A 258 -34.98 30.38 -24.35
C ILE A 258 -33.46 30.62 -24.35
N LEU A 259 -32.68 29.66 -24.84
CA LEU A 259 -31.21 29.74 -24.90
C LEU A 259 -30.71 30.91 -25.76
N ARG A 260 -31.41 31.21 -26.87
CA ARG A 260 -31.09 32.36 -27.73
C ARG A 260 -31.30 33.71 -27.02
N ARG A 261 -32.18 33.76 -26.03
CA ARG A 261 -32.45 34.96 -25.22
C ARG A 261 -31.51 35.09 -24.03
N ILE A 262 -30.71 34.05 -23.74
CA ILE A 262 -29.69 34.04 -22.69
C ILE A 262 -28.34 34.43 -23.30
N ALA A 263 -27.81 35.59 -22.95
CA ALA A 263 -26.57 36.11 -23.55
C ALA A 263 -25.30 35.54 -22.92
N ASP A 264 -25.30 35.36 -21.60
CA ASP A 264 -24.17 34.85 -20.84
C ASP A 264 -23.96 33.34 -21.15
N PRO A 265 -22.77 32.93 -21.66
CA PRO A 265 -22.47 31.54 -22.00
C PRO A 265 -22.56 30.58 -20.80
N ASP A 266 -22.18 31.03 -19.60
CA ASP A 266 -22.15 30.21 -18.39
C ASP A 266 -23.57 30.02 -17.88
N VAL A 267 -24.37 31.09 -17.85
CA VAL A 267 -25.80 31.00 -17.51
C VAL A 267 -26.54 30.11 -18.51
N ARG A 268 -26.16 30.16 -19.79
CA ARG A 268 -26.71 29.31 -20.83
C ARG A 268 -26.37 27.84 -20.60
N ALA A 269 -25.11 27.55 -20.27
CA ALA A 269 -24.65 26.20 -19.95
C ALA A 269 -25.37 25.63 -18.72
N ILE A 270 -25.43 26.40 -17.63
CA ILE A 270 -26.10 26.03 -16.38
C ILE A 270 -27.61 25.80 -16.62
N ALA A 271 -28.28 26.72 -17.33
CA ALA A 271 -29.71 26.58 -17.59
C ALA A 271 -30.01 25.37 -18.49
N ALA A 272 -29.21 25.13 -19.54
CA ALA A 272 -29.36 23.96 -20.40
C ALA A 272 -29.17 22.66 -19.62
N GLU A 273 -28.14 22.60 -18.77
CA GLU A 273 -27.83 21.42 -17.97
C GLU A 273 -28.91 21.13 -16.92
N LEU A 274 -29.37 22.13 -16.17
CA LEU A 274 -30.38 21.91 -15.14
C LEU A 274 -31.77 21.55 -15.72
N THR A 275 -32.01 21.84 -17.01
CA THR A 275 -33.33 21.68 -17.65
C THR A 275 -33.43 20.53 -18.64
N ASP A 276 -32.34 19.79 -18.85
CA ASP A 276 -32.33 18.61 -19.73
C ASP A 276 -33.05 17.39 -19.13
N GLY A 277 -33.53 17.51 -17.88
CA GLY A 277 -34.29 16.47 -17.19
C GLY A 277 -33.43 15.44 -16.46
N ARG A 278 -32.10 15.63 -16.36
CA ARG A 278 -31.21 14.75 -15.58
C ARG A 278 -31.26 14.99 -14.07
N PHE A 279 -31.83 16.08 -13.60
CA PHE A 279 -31.83 16.43 -12.17
C PHE A 279 -33.22 16.32 -11.55
N TYR A 280 -33.28 15.76 -10.34
CA TYR A 280 -34.47 15.76 -9.50
C TYR A 280 -34.23 16.71 -8.33
N PHE A 281 -35.20 17.59 -8.07
CA PHE A 281 -35.10 18.58 -7.01
C PHE A 281 -36.05 18.22 -5.87
N ALA A 282 -35.50 17.97 -4.69
CA ALA A 282 -36.27 17.77 -3.47
C ALA A 282 -36.26 19.06 -2.65
N ARG A 283 -37.41 19.39 -2.02
CA ARG A 283 -37.42 20.45 -1.00
C ARG A 283 -36.71 19.90 0.23
N VAL A 284 -35.76 20.67 0.76
CA VAL A 284 -35.11 20.36 2.03
C VAL A 284 -36.21 20.27 3.11
N ALA A 285 -36.39 19.08 3.69
CA ALA A 285 -37.48 18.80 4.63
C ALA A 285 -37.27 19.48 5.98
N SER A 286 -36.02 19.55 6.43
CA SER A 286 -35.57 20.32 7.59
C SER A 286 -34.10 20.66 7.42
N VAL A 287 -33.71 21.82 7.95
CA VAL A 287 -32.31 22.16 8.20
C VAL A 287 -32.17 22.18 9.70
N ALA A 288 -31.43 21.24 10.26
CA ALA A 288 -31.10 21.23 11.67
C ALA A 288 -29.66 21.72 11.81
N ASP A 289 -29.42 22.62 12.77
CA ASP A 289 -28.07 22.94 13.20
C ASP A 289 -27.51 21.71 13.92
N ALA A 290 -26.56 21.03 13.27
CA ALA A 290 -25.87 19.87 13.81
C ALA A 290 -24.65 20.26 14.68
N GLY A 291 -24.47 21.55 14.96
CA GLY A 291 -23.26 22.10 15.52
C GLY A 291 -22.12 22.12 14.51
N VAL A 292 -20.92 22.44 14.98
CA VAL A 292 -19.69 22.31 14.20
C VAL A 292 -19.39 20.82 14.02
N GLN A 293 -19.72 20.31 12.83
CA GLN A 293 -19.35 18.97 12.40
C GLN A 293 -18.18 19.08 11.42
N PRO A 294 -17.15 18.22 11.51
CA PRO A 294 -16.13 18.15 10.48
C PRO A 294 -16.78 17.61 9.19
N VAL A 295 -16.97 18.50 8.22
CA VAL A 295 -17.35 18.15 6.84
C VAL A 295 -16.10 18.27 5.98
N TYR A 296 -15.69 17.16 5.38
CA TYR A 296 -14.50 17.12 4.53
C TYR A 296 -14.85 17.56 3.11
N SER A 297 -14.49 18.79 2.77
CA SER A 297 -14.28 19.18 1.38
C SER A 297 -12.90 18.67 0.96
N LEU A 298 -12.86 17.54 0.25
CA LEU A 298 -11.61 16.95 -0.23
C LEU A 298 -11.18 17.62 -1.54
N ARG A 299 -10.23 18.54 -1.47
CA ARG A 299 -9.34 18.85 -2.59
C ARG A 299 -8.05 18.09 -2.33
N VAL A 300 -7.81 17.02 -3.06
CA VAL A 300 -6.55 16.27 -2.94
C VAL A 300 -5.51 17.02 -3.78
N GLU A 301 -4.80 17.95 -3.15
CA GLU A 301 -3.53 18.46 -3.68
C GLU A 301 -2.44 17.49 -3.23
N THR A 302 -2.16 16.49 -4.05
CA THR A 302 -1.10 15.51 -3.77
C THR A 302 -0.02 15.63 -4.84
N ASP A 303 1.23 15.72 -4.39
CA ASP A 303 2.42 15.55 -5.23
C ASP A 303 2.64 14.06 -5.56
N ASP A 304 1.97 13.15 -4.84
CA ASP A 304 2.13 11.70 -4.97
C ASP A 304 1.08 11.05 -5.88
N HIS A 305 1.59 10.23 -6.80
CA HIS A 305 0.82 9.49 -7.78
C HIS A 305 0.27 8.19 -7.19
N SER A 306 -0.86 8.28 -6.52
CA SER A 306 -1.72 7.12 -6.30
C SER A 306 -3.15 7.60 -6.21
N PHE A 307 -3.89 7.47 -7.32
CA PHE A 307 -5.34 7.61 -7.31
C PHE A 307 -5.93 6.45 -6.50
N ILE A 308 -5.97 6.59 -5.17
CA ILE A 308 -6.83 5.76 -4.33
C ILE A 308 -8.10 6.55 -4.12
N THR A 309 -9.00 6.44 -5.09
CA THR A 309 -10.41 6.66 -4.81
C THR A 309 -11.15 5.44 -5.32
N ASN A 310 -11.59 4.58 -4.41
CA ASN A 310 -12.56 3.50 -4.65
C ASN A 310 -13.89 4.10 -5.18
N GLY A 311 -13.88 4.65 -6.40
CA GLY A 311 -15.07 5.17 -7.08
C GLY A 311 -15.77 6.36 -6.44
N PHE A 312 -15.15 7.12 -5.53
CA PHE A 312 -15.82 8.24 -4.85
C PHE A 312 -15.64 9.56 -5.61
N ILE A 313 -16.63 9.94 -6.42
CA ILE A 313 -16.76 11.30 -6.97
C ILE A 313 -17.77 12.04 -6.09
N SER A 314 -17.29 13.06 -5.35
CA SER A 314 -18.15 13.93 -4.56
C SER A 314 -18.56 15.15 -5.40
N HIS A 315 -19.83 15.54 -5.31
CA HIS A 315 -20.42 16.68 -6.05
C HIS A 315 -19.76 18.05 -5.74
N ASN A 316 -18.88 18.12 -4.73
CA ASN A 316 -18.09 19.31 -4.36
C ASN A 316 -16.59 19.14 -4.67
N THR A 317 -16.24 18.26 -5.61
CA THR A 317 -14.84 18.02 -6.01
C THR A 317 -14.64 18.32 -7.49
N GLU A 318 -13.50 18.94 -7.80
CA GLU A 318 -13.03 19.16 -9.17
C GLU A 318 -11.89 18.19 -9.47
N ALA A 319 -11.78 17.74 -10.73
CA ALA A 319 -10.73 16.84 -11.16
C ALA A 319 -10.08 17.34 -12.46
N ARG A 320 -8.75 17.17 -12.55
CA ARG A 320 -7.96 17.43 -13.75
C ARG A 320 -6.80 16.44 -13.83
N LEU A 321 -6.27 16.22 -15.03
CA LEU A 321 -5.06 15.43 -15.22
C LEU A 321 -3.85 16.18 -14.66
N THR A 322 -2.91 15.43 -14.08
CA THR A 322 -1.61 15.96 -13.65
C THR A 322 -0.67 16.08 -14.84
N PRO A 323 0.44 16.82 -14.71
CA PRO A 323 1.48 16.88 -15.75
C PRO A 323 2.02 15.50 -16.14
N LEU A 324 2.32 14.62 -15.17
CA LEU A 324 2.77 13.25 -15.47
C LEU A 324 1.68 12.39 -16.13
N ALA A 325 0.40 12.60 -15.79
CA ALA A 325 -0.67 11.95 -16.52
C ALA A 325 -0.73 12.41 -17.99
N MET A 326 -0.37 13.66 -18.30
CA MET A 326 -0.24 14.10 -19.69
C MET A 326 0.90 13.37 -20.42
N GLU A 327 2.01 13.04 -19.75
CA GLU A 327 3.06 12.19 -20.33
C GLU A 327 2.61 10.74 -20.55
N MET A 328 1.58 10.26 -19.86
CA MET A 328 0.96 8.96 -20.19
C MET A 328 0.20 8.99 -21.51
N LEU A 329 -0.46 10.12 -21.82
CA LEU A 329 -1.31 10.31 -23.02
C LEU A 329 -0.62 11.08 -24.15
N ARG A 330 0.65 11.47 -23.98
CA ARG A 330 1.37 12.29 -24.95
C ARG A 330 1.39 11.62 -26.32
N GLU A 331 0.97 12.38 -27.34
CA GLU A 331 0.98 12.00 -28.76
C GLU A 331 0.08 10.79 -29.10
N ILE A 332 -0.91 10.49 -28.25
CA ILE A 332 -1.84 9.37 -28.47
C ILE A 332 -2.69 9.52 -29.75
N ASP A 333 -2.87 10.75 -30.23
CA ASP A 333 -3.57 11.10 -31.47
C ASP A 333 -2.72 10.90 -32.74
N GLU A 334 -1.43 10.57 -32.59
CA GLU A 334 -0.49 10.32 -33.68
C GLU A 334 -0.35 8.81 -34.02
N GLU A 335 -1.43 8.04 -33.86
CA GLU A 335 -1.48 6.59 -34.14
C GLU A 335 -0.39 5.77 -33.42
N THR A 336 0.08 6.25 -32.26
CA THR A 336 1.19 5.64 -31.51
C THR A 336 0.84 4.32 -30.82
N VAL A 337 -0.45 4.04 -30.67
CA VAL A 337 -0.98 2.84 -30.00
C VAL A 337 -2.19 2.31 -30.76
N ASP A 338 -2.53 1.05 -30.55
CA ASP A 338 -3.72 0.46 -31.15
C ASP A 338 -4.98 0.94 -30.46
N PHE A 339 -6.01 1.18 -31.26
CA PHE A 339 -7.34 1.50 -30.80
C PHE A 339 -8.30 0.38 -31.18
N ILE A 340 -9.22 0.07 -30.27
CA ILE A 340 -10.29 -0.88 -30.49
C ILE A 340 -11.64 -0.17 -30.35
N PRO A 341 -12.71 -0.68 -30.99
CA PRO A 341 -14.05 -0.19 -30.72
C PRO A 341 -14.37 -0.37 -29.24
N ASN A 342 -14.98 0.65 -28.64
CA ASN A 342 -15.53 0.55 -27.29
C ASN A 342 -16.70 -0.46 -27.25
N TYR A 343 -17.27 -0.67 -26.06
CA TYR A 343 -18.34 -1.65 -25.83
C TYR A 343 -19.57 -1.56 -26.76
N ASP A 344 -19.91 -0.38 -27.29
CA ASP A 344 -21.04 -0.17 -28.20
C ASP A 344 -20.62 0.11 -29.66
N GLY A 345 -19.32 0.07 -29.94
CA GLY A 345 -18.71 0.28 -31.26
C GLY A 345 -18.81 1.70 -31.81
N ARG A 346 -19.27 2.69 -31.04
CA ARG A 346 -19.46 4.07 -31.53
C ARG A 346 -18.18 4.89 -31.52
N VAL A 347 -17.31 4.64 -30.54
CA VAL A 347 -16.04 5.34 -30.39
C VAL A 347 -14.91 4.33 -30.30
N GLN A 348 -13.70 4.82 -30.45
CA GLN A 348 -12.49 4.04 -30.31
C GLN A 348 -11.86 4.32 -28.94
N GLU A 349 -11.26 3.30 -28.33
CA GLU A 349 -10.50 3.40 -27.09
C GLU A 349 -9.12 2.74 -27.24
N PRO A 350 -8.07 3.28 -26.61
CA PRO A 350 -6.72 2.76 -26.74
C PRO A 350 -6.56 1.45 -25.95
N THR A 351 -5.91 0.45 -26.53
CA THR A 351 -5.59 -0.82 -25.85
C THR A 351 -4.47 -0.68 -24.83
N VAL A 352 -3.55 0.26 -25.09
CA VAL A 352 -2.41 0.63 -24.24
C VAL A 352 -2.14 2.13 -24.39
N LEU A 353 -1.52 2.75 -23.39
CA LEU A 353 -1.14 4.17 -23.45
C LEU A 353 0.33 4.32 -23.90
N PRO A 354 0.69 5.45 -24.55
CA PRO A 354 2.08 5.76 -24.90
C PRO A 354 3.06 5.64 -23.72
N SER A 355 2.64 6.08 -22.52
CA SER A 355 3.37 5.88 -21.27
C SER A 355 4.84 6.34 -21.33
N ARG A 356 5.08 7.64 -21.54
CA ARG A 356 6.44 8.18 -21.77
C ARG A 356 7.40 8.11 -20.57
N PHE A 357 6.95 7.53 -19.46
CA PHE A 357 7.77 7.08 -18.33
C PHE A 357 7.34 5.65 -17.89
N PRO A 358 8.18 4.88 -17.18
CA PRO A 358 7.90 3.50 -16.79
C PRO A 358 6.89 3.38 -15.63
N ASN A 359 5.62 3.73 -15.91
CA ASN A 359 4.55 3.88 -14.91
C ASN A 359 4.29 2.62 -14.06
N LEU A 360 4.32 1.41 -14.65
CA LEU A 360 4.07 0.17 -13.92
C LEU A 360 5.07 -0.04 -12.76
N LEU A 361 6.33 0.35 -12.96
CA LEU A 361 7.37 0.27 -11.94
C LEU A 361 7.35 1.49 -11.01
N ALA A 362 7.08 2.68 -11.55
CA ALA A 362 7.05 3.92 -10.78
C ALA A 362 5.93 3.91 -9.72
N ASN A 363 4.70 3.58 -10.15
CA ASN A 363 3.52 3.58 -9.28
C ASN A 363 3.22 2.22 -8.66
N GLY A 364 3.77 1.13 -9.20
CA GLY A 364 3.41 -0.22 -8.79
C GLY A 364 2.00 -0.61 -9.24
N SER A 365 1.52 -1.74 -8.73
CA SER A 365 0.17 -2.25 -9.01
C SER A 365 -0.24 -3.27 -7.96
N GLY A 366 -1.47 -3.15 -7.47
CA GLY A 366 -2.11 -4.16 -6.62
C GLY A 366 -3.33 -4.74 -7.32
N GLY A 367 -3.61 -6.03 -7.13
CA GLY A 367 -4.82 -6.63 -7.69
C GLY A 367 -5.00 -8.09 -7.30
N ILE A 368 -6.26 -8.51 -7.18
CA ILE A 368 -6.66 -9.88 -6.90
C ILE A 368 -7.52 -10.34 -8.08
N ALA A 369 -6.91 -10.92 -9.11
CA ALA A 369 -7.66 -11.65 -10.12
C ALA A 369 -8.00 -13.06 -9.59
N VAL A 370 -9.02 -13.70 -10.16
CA VAL A 370 -9.46 -15.05 -9.75
C VAL A 370 -8.28 -16.04 -9.86
N GLY A 371 -7.73 -16.45 -8.72
CA GLY A 371 -6.59 -17.39 -8.64
C GLY A 371 -5.20 -16.79 -8.85
N MET A 372 -5.06 -15.50 -9.16
CA MET A 372 -3.77 -14.84 -9.39
C MET A 372 -3.77 -13.42 -8.79
N ALA A 373 -2.97 -13.20 -7.75
CA ALA A 373 -2.79 -11.87 -7.15
C ALA A 373 -1.51 -11.23 -7.68
N THR A 374 -1.53 -9.92 -7.99
CA THR A 374 -0.33 -9.13 -8.29
C THR A 374 -0.10 -8.12 -7.18
N ASN A 375 1.17 -7.87 -6.85
CA ASN A 375 1.56 -6.89 -5.84
C ASN A 375 2.95 -6.34 -6.17
N MET A 376 2.99 -5.35 -7.07
CA MET A 376 4.20 -4.68 -7.54
C MET A 376 4.45 -3.42 -6.73
N PRO A 377 5.64 -3.25 -6.13
CA PRO A 377 5.95 -2.05 -5.36
C PRO A 377 6.27 -0.85 -6.27
N PRO A 378 6.04 0.40 -5.80
CA PRO A 378 6.50 1.62 -6.46
C PRO A 378 8.02 1.78 -6.35
N HIS A 379 8.61 2.56 -7.27
CA HIS A 379 10.05 2.82 -7.36
C HIS A 379 10.33 4.27 -7.74
N ASN A 380 11.53 4.74 -7.40
CA ASN A 380 11.96 6.10 -7.68
C ASN A 380 12.14 6.34 -9.19
N LEU A 381 11.57 7.43 -9.71
CA LEU A 381 11.58 7.73 -11.15
C LEU A 381 12.98 7.93 -11.72
N ARG A 382 13.89 8.56 -10.97
CA ARG A 382 15.28 8.80 -11.42
C ARG A 382 16.06 7.50 -11.53
N GLU A 383 15.93 6.61 -10.55
CA GLU A 383 16.56 5.28 -10.58
C GLU A 383 16.04 4.41 -11.74
N LEU A 384 14.73 4.46 -12.00
CA LEU A 384 14.12 3.78 -13.15
C LEU A 384 14.64 4.35 -14.48
N ALA A 385 14.76 5.67 -14.58
CA ALA A 385 15.26 6.31 -15.79
C ALA A 385 16.72 5.93 -16.07
N GLU A 386 17.60 5.93 -15.06
CA GLU A 386 18.99 5.46 -15.21
C GLU A 386 19.05 4.02 -15.73
N ALA A 387 18.16 3.14 -15.24
CA ALA A 387 18.03 1.77 -15.72
C ALA A 387 17.57 1.70 -17.19
N VAL A 388 16.60 2.53 -17.57
CA VAL A 388 16.13 2.64 -18.97
C VAL A 388 17.25 3.16 -19.89
N TYR A 389 17.97 4.22 -19.50
CA TYR A 389 19.09 4.76 -20.27
C TYR A 389 20.14 3.70 -20.55
N TRP A 390 20.54 2.96 -19.51
CA TRP A 390 21.51 1.88 -19.68
C TRP A 390 21.01 0.80 -20.64
N CYS A 391 19.72 0.44 -20.56
CA CYS A 391 19.12 -0.55 -21.46
C CYS A 391 19.02 -0.05 -22.92
N LEU A 392 18.85 1.26 -23.14
CA LEU A 392 18.88 1.87 -24.47
C LEU A 392 20.30 1.87 -25.05
N GLU A 393 21.30 2.23 -24.25
CA GLU A 393 22.71 2.22 -24.66
C GLU A 393 23.24 0.80 -24.93
N ASN A 394 22.79 -0.17 -24.12
CA ASN A 394 23.24 -1.57 -24.16
C ASN A 394 22.13 -2.49 -24.64
N PHE A 395 21.46 -2.11 -25.73
CA PHE A 395 20.26 -2.78 -26.24
C PHE A 395 20.47 -4.29 -26.50
N GLU A 396 21.65 -4.66 -27.00
CA GLU A 396 22.05 -6.04 -27.32
C GLU A 396 22.57 -6.86 -26.13
N ALA A 397 22.65 -6.29 -24.93
CA ALA A 397 23.09 -7.03 -23.74
C ALA A 397 22.18 -8.24 -23.49
N ASP A 398 22.74 -9.33 -22.95
CA ASP A 398 21.95 -10.49 -22.55
C ASP A 398 21.15 -10.22 -21.27
N GLU A 399 20.23 -11.14 -20.93
CA GLU A 399 19.34 -10.99 -19.79
C GLU A 399 20.10 -10.88 -18.46
N GLU A 400 21.18 -11.65 -18.29
CA GLU A 400 21.95 -11.70 -17.04
C GLU A 400 22.73 -10.39 -16.80
N THR A 401 23.41 -9.89 -17.84
CA THR A 401 24.11 -8.60 -17.79
C THR A 401 23.12 -7.46 -17.56
N THR A 402 21.94 -7.54 -18.19
CA THR A 402 20.87 -6.55 -18.00
C THR A 402 20.39 -6.54 -16.57
N LEU A 403 20.07 -7.71 -16.02
CA LEU A 403 19.56 -7.84 -14.65
C LEU A 403 20.55 -7.31 -13.62
N ALA A 404 21.84 -7.65 -13.76
CA ALA A 404 22.90 -7.13 -12.90
C ALA A 404 22.99 -5.59 -12.97
N ALA A 405 22.92 -5.02 -14.18
CA ALA A 405 22.94 -3.58 -14.40
C ALA A 405 21.69 -2.87 -13.85
N MET A 406 20.52 -3.51 -13.92
CA MET A 406 19.27 -2.98 -13.37
C MET A 406 19.31 -2.94 -11.85
N ILE A 407 19.75 -4.03 -11.20
CA ILE A 407 19.89 -4.13 -9.73
C ILE A 407 20.90 -3.10 -9.20
N GLN A 408 21.96 -2.81 -9.96
CA GLN A 408 22.93 -1.79 -9.56
C GLN A 408 22.32 -0.38 -9.50
N ARG A 409 21.35 -0.08 -10.35
CA ARG A 409 20.75 1.26 -10.49
C ARG A 409 19.51 1.42 -9.63
N ILE A 410 18.59 0.46 -9.69
CA ILE A 410 17.34 0.43 -8.94
C ILE A 410 17.62 -0.20 -7.57
N LYS A 411 17.74 0.64 -6.54
CA LYS A 411 18.19 0.20 -5.21
C LYS A 411 17.18 -0.67 -4.49
N GLY A 412 15.90 -0.46 -4.80
CA GLY A 412 14.77 -1.09 -4.13
C GLY A 412 13.49 -0.28 -4.34
N PRO A 413 12.35 -0.74 -3.79
CA PRO A 413 11.14 0.06 -3.75
C PRO A 413 11.35 1.45 -3.14
N ASP A 414 10.57 2.41 -3.62
CA ASP A 414 10.48 3.75 -3.04
C ASP A 414 9.01 4.07 -2.79
N PHE A 415 8.61 4.01 -1.52
CA PHE A 415 7.21 4.15 -1.13
C PHE A 415 6.87 5.63 -0.90
N PRO A 416 5.66 6.07 -1.27
CA PRO A 416 5.23 7.45 -1.03
C PRO A 416 5.20 7.80 0.47
N THR A 417 4.99 6.81 1.34
CA THR A 417 4.96 6.94 2.80
C THR A 417 6.35 6.96 3.45
N SER A 418 7.43 7.04 2.67
CA SER A 418 8.82 6.98 3.17
C SER A 418 9.10 5.66 3.89
N GLY A 419 9.41 5.68 5.18
CA GLY A 419 9.70 4.51 5.99
C GLY A 419 11.07 3.91 5.70
N LEU A 420 11.31 2.74 6.29
CA LEU A 420 12.56 2.00 6.18
C LEU A 420 12.32 0.65 5.52
N ILE A 421 13.20 0.24 4.61
CA ILE A 421 13.34 -1.16 4.19
C ILE A 421 14.51 -1.77 4.94
N VAL A 422 14.32 -2.98 5.48
CA VAL A 422 15.30 -3.66 6.32
C VAL A 422 15.82 -4.91 5.62
N GLY A 423 17.08 -4.87 5.21
CA GLY A 423 17.75 -5.92 4.46
C GLY A 423 17.53 -5.83 2.95
N SER A 424 18.43 -6.45 2.20
CA SER A 424 18.42 -6.43 0.72
C SER A 424 17.94 -7.75 0.10
N GLN A 425 17.93 -8.86 0.85
CA GLN A 425 17.57 -10.18 0.30
C GLN A 425 16.18 -10.19 -0.34
N GLY A 426 15.17 -9.64 0.33
CA GLY A 426 13.80 -9.60 -0.19
C GLY A 426 13.66 -8.78 -1.48
N ILE A 427 14.49 -7.75 -1.65
CA ILE A 427 14.56 -6.94 -2.87
C ILE A 427 15.18 -7.78 -4.00
N ASN A 428 16.33 -8.41 -3.71
CA ASN A 428 17.03 -9.25 -4.68
C ASN A 428 16.17 -10.43 -5.16
N ASP A 429 15.46 -11.10 -4.24
CA ASP A 429 14.55 -12.21 -4.59
C ASP A 429 13.43 -11.71 -5.52
N ALA A 430 12.82 -10.55 -5.20
CA ALA A 430 11.78 -9.95 -6.01
C ALA A 430 12.25 -9.60 -7.42
N TYR A 431 13.46 -9.06 -7.56
CA TYR A 431 14.00 -8.66 -8.87
C TYR A 431 14.51 -9.83 -9.71
N THR A 432 15.08 -10.85 -9.08
CA THR A 432 15.65 -12.03 -9.77
C THR A 432 14.62 -13.11 -10.08
N THR A 433 13.54 -13.21 -9.30
CA THR A 433 12.52 -14.27 -9.48
C THR A 433 11.11 -13.75 -9.75
N GLY A 434 10.89 -12.45 -9.59
CA GLY A 434 9.57 -11.82 -9.62
C GLY A 434 8.77 -12.00 -8.33
N ARG A 435 9.31 -12.68 -7.30
CA ARG A 435 8.68 -12.85 -5.99
C ARG A 435 9.66 -12.61 -4.85
N GLY A 436 9.25 -11.86 -3.83
CA GLY A 436 10.10 -11.58 -2.68
C GLY A 436 9.32 -11.04 -1.50
N SER A 437 9.88 -11.16 -0.30
CA SER A 437 9.29 -10.60 0.92
C SER A 437 10.16 -9.44 1.41
N ILE A 438 9.71 -8.22 1.16
CA ILE A 438 10.45 -6.99 1.49
C ILE A 438 9.99 -6.51 2.85
N ARG A 439 10.89 -6.53 3.84
CA ARG A 439 10.56 -6.11 5.20
C ARG A 439 10.59 -4.59 5.30
N MET A 440 9.46 -4.01 5.72
CA MET A 440 9.29 -2.59 5.95
C MET A 440 9.22 -2.30 7.46
N ARG A 441 9.78 -1.17 7.89
CA ARG A 441 9.69 -0.63 9.25
C ARG A 441 9.28 0.84 9.20
N GLY A 442 8.49 1.27 10.17
CA GLY A 442 8.26 2.69 10.44
C GLY A 442 9.49 3.36 11.07
N VAL A 443 9.53 4.69 11.03
CA VAL A 443 10.58 5.49 11.66
C VAL A 443 10.14 5.88 13.07
N VAL A 444 11.06 5.71 14.01
CA VAL A 444 10.84 6.03 15.42
C VAL A 444 11.98 6.85 15.99
N ALA A 445 11.64 7.77 16.88
CA ALA A 445 12.57 8.52 17.72
C ALA A 445 12.26 8.23 19.19
N ILE A 446 13.30 8.25 20.04
CA ILE A 446 13.14 8.17 21.49
C ILE A 446 13.32 9.57 22.04
N GLU A 447 12.29 10.12 22.66
CA GLU A 447 12.29 11.44 23.29
C GLU A 447 12.19 11.29 24.81
N GLU A 448 12.82 12.19 25.56
CA GLU A 448 12.66 12.30 27.01
C GLU A 448 12.01 13.64 27.34
N ASP A 449 10.89 13.58 28.07
CA ASP A 449 10.23 14.79 28.59
C ASP A 449 11.02 15.37 29.77
N SER A 450 10.81 16.67 30.03
CA SER A 450 11.27 17.47 31.16
C SER A 450 11.09 16.83 32.55
N ARG A 451 10.21 15.82 32.68
CA ARG A 451 9.97 15.03 33.89
C ARG A 451 10.73 13.70 33.92
N ASN A 452 11.75 13.51 33.07
CA ASN A 452 12.47 12.26 32.82
C ASN A 452 11.55 11.08 32.47
N ARG A 453 10.50 11.33 31.69
CA ARG A 453 9.64 10.27 31.16
C ARG A 453 10.02 10.05 29.70
N THR A 454 10.38 8.81 29.37
CA THR A 454 10.74 8.43 28.01
C THR A 454 9.49 8.14 27.19
N SER A 455 9.50 8.51 25.92
CA SER A 455 8.44 8.25 24.96
C SER A 455 9.03 7.78 23.64
N ILE A 456 8.33 6.86 22.97
CA ILE A 456 8.64 6.44 21.60
C ILE A 456 7.72 7.24 20.68
N VAL A 457 8.31 8.06 19.82
CA VAL A 457 7.61 8.88 18.84
C VAL A 457 7.73 8.23 17.48
N ILE A 458 6.60 7.87 16.88
CA ILE A 458 6.51 7.27 15.55
C ILE A 458 6.18 8.39 14.57
N THR A 459 7.05 8.60 13.57
CA THR A 459 6.93 9.69 12.59
C THR A 459 6.57 9.19 11.19
N GLU A 460 6.84 7.92 10.88
CA GLU A 460 6.55 7.31 9.59
C GLU A 460 6.07 5.87 9.79
N LEU A 461 5.16 5.40 8.94
CA LEU A 461 4.65 4.03 8.95
C LEU A 461 4.96 3.29 7.64
N PRO A 462 4.98 1.95 7.66
CA PRO A 462 5.10 1.17 6.44
C PRO A 462 3.98 1.44 5.42
N TYR A 463 4.28 1.20 4.15
CA TYR A 463 3.35 1.43 3.05
C TYR A 463 2.01 0.69 3.24
N GLN A 464 0.92 1.38 2.91
CA GLN A 464 -0.48 0.91 3.04
C GLN A 464 -0.98 0.63 4.48
N VAL A 465 -0.21 0.98 5.51
CA VAL A 465 -0.67 0.87 6.91
C VAL A 465 -1.53 2.08 7.26
N ASN A 466 -2.81 1.83 7.58
CA ASN A 466 -3.73 2.86 8.03
C ASN A 466 -3.40 3.31 9.47
N HIS A 467 -3.35 4.62 9.70
CA HIS A 467 -2.92 5.21 10.97
C HIS A 467 -3.87 4.88 12.13
N ASP A 468 -5.18 5.02 11.93
CA ASP A 468 -6.19 4.78 12.96
C ASP A 468 -6.24 3.30 13.38
N ASN A 469 -6.20 2.41 12.38
CA ASN A 469 -6.15 0.97 12.61
C ASN A 469 -4.86 0.57 13.33
N PHE A 470 -3.74 1.21 13.02
CA PHE A 470 -2.47 0.98 13.69
C PHE A 470 -2.54 1.40 15.18
N ILE A 471 -3.03 2.60 15.48
CA ILE A 471 -3.21 3.07 16.88
C ILE A 471 -4.14 2.12 17.65
N THR A 472 -5.28 1.76 17.05
CA THR A 472 -6.24 0.81 17.63
C THR A 472 -5.58 -0.54 17.92
N SER A 473 -4.73 -1.03 17.01
CA SER A 473 -4.01 -2.30 17.20
C SER A 473 -3.07 -2.27 18.41
N ILE A 474 -2.36 -1.16 18.65
CA ILE A 474 -1.49 -1.03 19.82
C ILE A 474 -2.35 -1.06 21.11
N ALA A 475 -3.46 -0.33 21.14
CA ALA A 475 -4.36 -0.31 22.30
C ALA A 475 -4.90 -1.71 22.63
N ASP A 476 -5.25 -2.50 21.61
CA ASP A 476 -5.68 -3.88 21.76
C ASP A 476 -4.55 -4.77 22.31
N GLN A 477 -3.31 -4.67 21.79
CA GLN A 477 -2.17 -5.46 22.29
C GLN A 477 -1.77 -5.09 23.73
N VAL A 478 -1.98 -3.84 24.16
CA VAL A 478 -1.80 -3.41 25.55
C VAL A 478 -2.87 -4.03 26.45
N ARG A 479 -4.15 -3.98 26.03
CA ARG A 479 -5.28 -4.59 26.75
C ARG A 479 -5.11 -6.10 26.91
N ASP A 480 -4.61 -6.77 25.89
CA ASP A 480 -4.36 -8.22 25.87
C ASP A 480 -3.10 -8.62 26.67
N GLY A 481 -2.40 -7.67 27.29
CA GLY A 481 -1.25 -7.91 28.16
C GLY A 481 0.07 -8.22 27.44
N LYS A 482 0.10 -8.16 26.10
CA LYS A 482 1.31 -8.42 25.29
C LYS A 482 2.30 -7.26 25.31
N MET A 483 1.83 -6.04 25.58
CA MET A 483 2.66 -4.83 25.64
C MET A 483 2.59 -4.15 27.01
N SER A 484 3.05 -4.85 28.05
CA SER A 484 2.99 -4.36 29.44
C SER A 484 3.85 -3.12 29.72
N GLY A 485 4.82 -2.79 28.87
CA GLY A 485 5.71 -1.63 29.03
C GLY A 485 5.15 -0.29 28.55
N ILE A 486 3.98 -0.28 27.89
CA ILE A 486 3.31 0.93 27.43
C ILE A 486 2.38 1.45 28.54
N SER A 487 2.40 2.76 28.74
CA SER A 487 1.57 3.44 29.76
C SER A 487 0.43 4.26 29.15
N ASN A 488 0.69 4.92 28.02
CA ASN A 488 -0.29 5.73 27.30
C ASN A 488 0.09 5.79 25.82
N ILE A 489 -0.90 6.07 24.96
CA ILE A 489 -0.73 6.29 23.53
C ILE A 489 -1.53 7.54 23.18
N GLU A 490 -0.90 8.48 22.49
CA GLU A 490 -1.52 9.74 22.08
C GLU A 490 -1.18 10.03 20.62
N ASP A 491 -2.19 10.41 19.83
CA ASP A 491 -1.99 10.89 18.48
C ASP A 491 -1.83 12.42 18.50
N GLN A 492 -0.63 12.89 18.15
CA GLN A 492 -0.28 14.30 18.04
C GLN A 492 -0.06 14.71 16.59
N SER A 493 -0.62 13.95 15.63
CA SER A 493 -0.50 14.25 14.21
C SER A 493 -1.21 15.56 13.85
N SER A 494 -0.58 16.37 13.01
CA SER A 494 -1.16 17.62 12.48
C SER A 494 -0.55 17.97 11.14
N ASP A 495 -1.25 18.80 10.36
CA ASP A 495 -0.78 19.23 9.04
C ASP A 495 0.63 19.87 9.06
N ARG A 496 1.03 20.48 10.19
CA ARG A 496 2.34 21.12 10.33
C ARG A 496 3.48 20.14 10.62
N VAL A 497 3.23 19.10 11.41
CA VAL A 497 4.28 18.16 11.88
C VAL A 497 4.23 16.82 11.16
N GLY A 498 3.19 16.59 10.34
CA GLY A 498 2.92 15.30 9.73
C GLY A 498 2.39 14.30 10.76
N LEU A 499 2.67 13.02 10.50
CA LEU A 499 2.37 11.92 11.41
C LEU A 499 3.23 12.02 12.67
N ARG A 500 2.60 12.02 13.84
CA ARG A 500 3.31 11.99 15.14
C ARG A 500 2.51 11.23 16.18
N ILE A 501 2.76 9.93 16.30
CA ILE A 501 2.13 9.08 17.32
C ILE A 501 3.11 8.94 18.49
N VAL A 502 2.69 9.35 19.68
CA VAL A 502 3.51 9.32 20.89
C VAL A 502 3.08 8.16 21.77
N VAL A 503 3.99 7.23 22.00
CA VAL A 503 3.80 6.07 22.88
C VAL A 503 4.60 6.29 24.16
N GLU A 504 3.94 6.65 25.24
CA GLU A 504 4.58 6.85 26.54
C GLU A 504 4.87 5.51 27.20
N ILE A 505 6.12 5.27 27.59
CA ILE A 505 6.50 4.03 28.28
C ILE A 505 6.45 4.17 29.80
N LYS A 506 6.31 3.04 30.50
CA LYS A 506 6.38 3.01 31.97
C LYS A 506 7.81 3.31 32.44
N ARG A 507 7.95 3.84 33.66
CA ARG A 507 9.25 4.26 34.24
C ARG A 507 10.28 3.14 34.36
N ASP A 508 9.82 1.91 34.52
CA ASP A 508 10.62 0.69 34.64
C ASP A 508 10.87 -0.02 33.30
N ALA A 509 10.24 0.45 32.22
CA ALA A 509 10.35 -0.16 30.91
C ALA A 509 11.55 0.40 30.12
N VAL A 510 12.30 -0.50 29.47
CA VAL A 510 13.40 -0.12 28.58
C VAL A 510 12.85 0.16 27.18
N ALA A 511 13.06 1.38 26.66
CA ALA A 511 12.52 1.83 25.38
C ALA A 511 12.82 0.87 24.21
N LYS A 512 14.06 0.37 24.11
CA LYS A 512 14.45 -0.61 23.08
C LYS A 512 13.65 -1.92 23.13
N VAL A 513 13.30 -2.39 24.34
CA VAL A 513 12.52 -3.64 24.51
C VAL A 513 11.07 -3.42 24.09
N VAL A 514 10.48 -2.29 24.48
CA VAL A 514 9.12 -1.92 24.06
C VAL A 514 9.05 -1.73 22.54
N LEU A 515 10.05 -1.09 21.94
CA LEU A 515 10.15 -0.92 20.51
C LEU A 515 10.23 -2.25 19.75
N ASN A 516 11.05 -3.20 20.23
CA ASN A 516 11.11 -4.54 19.64
C ASN A 516 9.78 -5.30 19.73
N ASN A 517 9.05 -5.11 20.85
CA ASN A 517 7.72 -5.66 20.98
C ASN A 517 6.70 -4.99 20.03
N LEU A 518 6.80 -3.68 19.81
CA LEU A 518 6.01 -2.97 18.81
C LEU A 518 6.27 -3.54 17.41
N TYR A 519 7.53 -3.72 17.01
CA TYR A 519 7.86 -4.36 15.73
C TYR A 519 7.32 -5.79 15.60
N LYS A 520 7.27 -6.56 16.69
CA LYS A 520 6.83 -7.95 16.66
C LYS A 520 5.30 -8.11 16.63
N HIS A 521 4.58 -7.21 17.29
CA HIS A 521 3.15 -7.37 17.58
C HIS A 521 2.25 -6.35 16.90
N THR A 522 2.81 -5.44 16.11
CA THR A 522 2.06 -4.42 15.36
C THR A 522 2.55 -4.34 13.92
N GLN A 523 1.81 -3.60 13.09
CA GLN A 523 2.23 -3.29 11.72
C GLN A 523 3.32 -2.21 11.62
N LEU A 524 3.92 -1.78 12.75
CA LEU A 524 5.10 -0.91 12.72
C LEU A 524 6.28 -1.57 12.00
N GLN A 525 6.32 -2.90 12.00
CA GLN A 525 7.11 -3.69 11.07
C GLN A 525 6.17 -4.67 10.35
N THR A 526 6.20 -4.67 9.03
CA THR A 526 5.40 -5.59 8.21
C THR A 526 6.20 -6.00 6.97
N SER A 527 5.81 -7.09 6.33
CA SER A 527 6.44 -7.55 5.09
C SER A 527 5.54 -7.23 3.90
N PHE A 528 6.10 -6.53 2.91
CA PHE A 528 5.52 -6.40 1.59
C PHE A 528 5.83 -7.66 0.77
N GLY A 529 4.80 -8.47 0.50
CA GLY A 529 4.92 -9.64 -0.37
C GLY A 529 4.90 -9.21 -1.84
N ALA A 530 6.07 -8.93 -2.40
CA ALA A 530 6.21 -8.56 -3.81
C ALA A 530 5.88 -9.75 -4.71
N ASN A 531 4.99 -9.53 -5.68
CA ASN A 531 4.68 -10.47 -6.75
C ASN A 531 4.54 -9.70 -8.07
N MET A 532 5.59 -9.76 -8.89
CA MET A 532 5.75 -9.04 -10.14
C MET A 532 5.03 -9.75 -11.28
N LEU A 533 3.70 -9.83 -11.18
CA LEU A 533 2.83 -10.45 -12.17
C LEU A 533 2.19 -9.37 -13.05
N ALA A 534 2.43 -9.43 -14.35
CA ALA A 534 1.86 -8.51 -15.34
C ALA A 534 1.36 -9.26 -16.58
N ILE A 535 0.55 -8.59 -17.40
CA ILE A 535 0.10 -9.11 -18.70
C ILE A 535 1.15 -8.73 -19.75
N VAL A 536 1.63 -9.72 -20.48
CA VAL A 536 2.52 -9.55 -21.64
C VAL A 536 1.86 -10.26 -22.81
N ASP A 537 1.54 -9.53 -23.88
CA ASP A 537 0.87 -10.04 -25.08
C ASP A 537 -0.42 -10.82 -24.76
N GLY A 538 -1.21 -10.31 -23.81
CA GLY A 538 -2.46 -10.93 -23.35
C GLY A 538 -2.29 -12.10 -22.38
N VAL A 539 -1.05 -12.49 -22.03
CA VAL A 539 -0.77 -13.61 -21.13
C VAL A 539 -0.20 -13.14 -19.78
N PRO A 540 -0.76 -13.58 -18.63
CA PRO A 540 -0.19 -13.29 -17.32
C PRO A 540 1.17 -13.98 -17.13
N ARG A 541 2.23 -13.22 -16.84
CA ARG A 541 3.58 -13.72 -16.61
C ARG A 541 4.20 -13.09 -15.36
N THR A 542 4.86 -13.92 -14.55
CA THR A 542 5.74 -13.41 -13.49
C THR A 542 7.05 -12.98 -14.12
N LEU A 543 7.42 -11.71 -13.92
CA LEU A 543 8.54 -11.08 -14.59
C LEU A 543 9.64 -10.71 -13.60
N ARG A 544 10.88 -10.81 -14.07
CA ARG A 544 12.05 -10.23 -13.42
C ARG A 544 12.16 -8.73 -13.73
N LEU A 545 13.05 -8.04 -13.01
CA LEU A 545 13.28 -6.61 -13.20
C LEU A 545 13.81 -6.26 -14.60
N ASP A 546 14.75 -7.04 -15.13
CA ASP A 546 15.28 -6.87 -16.49
C ASP A 546 14.20 -6.97 -17.55
N GLN A 547 13.29 -7.93 -17.39
CA GLN A 547 12.19 -8.16 -18.33
C GLN A 547 11.20 -6.99 -18.31
N LEU A 548 10.84 -6.47 -17.14
CA LEU A 548 9.95 -5.31 -17.02
C LEU A 548 10.53 -4.06 -17.71
N ILE A 549 11.82 -3.78 -17.51
CA ILE A 549 12.50 -2.67 -18.16
C ILE A 549 12.59 -2.90 -19.68
N ARG A 550 12.93 -4.10 -20.13
CA ARG A 550 13.02 -4.42 -21.57
C ARG A 550 11.66 -4.33 -22.28
N TYR A 551 10.59 -4.83 -21.67
CA TYR A 551 9.24 -4.68 -22.23
C TYR A 551 8.84 -3.20 -22.34
N TYR A 552 9.17 -2.40 -21.32
CA TYR A 552 8.95 -0.96 -21.37
C TYR A 552 9.75 -0.28 -22.49
N VAL A 553 11.05 -0.58 -22.62
CA VAL A 553 11.92 -0.03 -23.68
C VAL A 553 11.40 -0.39 -25.07
N ASN A 554 11.00 -1.65 -25.27
CA ASN A 554 10.44 -2.10 -26.54
C ASN A 554 9.14 -1.36 -26.88
N HIS A 555 8.26 -1.15 -25.89
CA HIS A 555 7.05 -0.34 -26.05
C HIS A 555 7.38 1.10 -26.44
N GLN A 556 8.38 1.73 -25.81
CA GLN A 556 8.79 3.09 -26.19
C GLN A 556 9.36 3.16 -27.61
N LEU A 557 10.15 2.17 -28.04
CA LEU A 557 10.68 2.13 -29.40
C LEU A 557 9.56 1.94 -30.44
N ASP A 558 8.56 1.11 -30.15
CA ASP A 558 7.38 0.96 -31.01
C ASP A 558 6.58 2.27 -31.10
N VAL A 559 6.33 2.94 -29.97
CA VAL A 559 5.67 4.26 -29.93
C VAL A 559 6.41 5.28 -30.78
N ILE A 560 7.74 5.38 -30.66
CA ILE A 560 8.55 6.31 -31.46
C ILE A 560 8.54 5.93 -32.95
N GLY A 561 8.63 4.65 -33.28
CA GLY A 561 8.55 4.16 -34.66
C GLY A 561 7.20 4.50 -35.31
N ARG A 562 6.10 4.24 -34.61
CA ARG A 562 4.73 4.56 -35.05
C ARG A 562 4.52 6.06 -35.20
N ARG A 563 4.90 6.85 -34.20
CA ARG A 563 4.84 8.32 -34.24
C ARG A 563 5.57 8.88 -35.45
N THR A 564 6.79 8.42 -35.68
CA THR A 564 7.62 8.88 -36.80
C THR A 564 7.01 8.48 -38.14
N THR A 565 6.44 7.28 -38.24
CA THR A 565 5.71 6.82 -39.43
C THR A 565 4.46 7.65 -39.70
N TYR A 566 3.68 7.98 -38.66
CA TYR A 566 2.51 8.84 -38.75
C TYR A 566 2.89 10.24 -39.25
N ARG A 567 3.88 10.87 -38.60
CA ARG A 567 4.40 12.19 -38.97
C ARG A 567 4.93 12.18 -40.40
N LEU A 568 5.67 11.16 -40.80
CA LEU A 568 6.20 11.02 -42.16
C LEU A 568 5.07 10.93 -43.19
N ARG A 569 4.03 10.14 -42.91
CA ARG A 569 2.85 10.04 -43.77
C ARG A 569 2.14 11.39 -43.90
N LYS A 570 1.90 12.09 -42.79
CA LYS A 570 1.27 13.42 -42.78
C LYS A 570 2.11 14.49 -43.46
N ALA A 571 3.42 14.46 -43.26
CA ALA A 571 4.35 15.36 -43.92
C ALA A 571 4.37 15.12 -45.43
N ASN A 572 4.39 13.86 -45.89
CA ASN A 572 4.29 13.50 -47.30
C ASN A 572 2.95 13.91 -47.93
N GLU A 573 1.81 13.64 -47.26
CA GLU A 573 0.48 14.10 -47.68
C GLU A 573 0.48 15.64 -47.88
N ARG A 574 1.07 16.39 -46.94
CA ARG A 574 1.15 17.85 -47.01
C ARG A 574 2.12 18.35 -48.08
N ALA A 575 3.30 17.75 -48.19
CA ALA A 575 4.29 18.09 -49.22
C ALA A 575 3.74 17.84 -50.62
N HIS A 576 2.99 16.76 -50.81
CA HIS A 576 2.30 16.45 -52.05
C HIS A 576 1.35 17.59 -52.46
N ILE A 577 0.51 18.08 -51.55
CA ILE A 577 -0.37 19.23 -51.82
C ILE A 577 0.46 20.49 -52.15
N LEU A 578 1.48 20.79 -51.34
CA LEU A 578 2.32 21.97 -51.54
C LEU A 578 3.03 21.97 -52.91
N ARG A 579 3.50 20.81 -53.39
CA ARG A 579 4.07 20.67 -54.74
C ARG A 579 3.06 21.04 -55.83
N GLY A 580 1.81 20.60 -55.70
CA GLY A 580 0.72 20.98 -56.60
C GLY A 580 0.44 22.49 -56.57
N LEU A 581 0.41 23.08 -55.38
CA LEU A 581 0.22 24.52 -55.23
C LEU A 581 1.38 25.34 -55.82
N VAL A 582 2.63 24.91 -55.62
CA VAL A 582 3.80 25.58 -56.21
C VAL A 582 3.75 25.52 -57.73
N LYS A 583 3.46 24.35 -58.33
CA LYS A 583 3.24 24.22 -59.78
C LYS A 583 2.15 25.19 -60.29
N ALA A 584 1.05 25.33 -59.54
CA ALA A 584 -0.01 26.27 -59.90
C ALA A 584 0.39 27.74 -59.76
N LEU A 585 1.29 28.07 -58.82
CA LEU A 585 1.84 29.42 -58.68
C LEU A 585 2.82 29.77 -59.78
N ASP A 586 3.58 28.80 -60.30
CA ASP A 586 4.52 28.97 -61.41
C ASP A 586 3.79 29.19 -62.76
N ALA A 587 2.60 28.60 -62.92
CA ALA A 587 1.73 28.73 -64.10
C ALA A 587 0.39 29.43 -63.79
N LEU A 588 0.44 30.48 -62.95
CA LEU A 588 -0.76 31.07 -62.34
C LEU A 588 -1.73 31.68 -63.37
N ASP A 589 -1.21 32.35 -64.40
CA ASP A 589 -2.04 32.99 -65.41
C ASP A 589 -2.79 31.94 -66.26
N GLU A 590 -2.11 30.85 -66.62
CA GLU A 590 -2.67 29.70 -67.34
C GLU A 590 -3.73 28.98 -66.50
N VAL A 591 -3.46 28.78 -65.21
CA VAL A 591 -4.40 28.17 -64.26
C VAL A 591 -5.68 29.01 -64.13
N ILE A 592 -5.55 30.34 -63.94
CA ILE A 592 -6.72 31.24 -63.83
C ILE A 592 -7.50 31.27 -65.14
N ALA A 593 -6.81 31.30 -66.29
CA ALA A 593 -7.46 31.29 -67.60
C ALA A 593 -8.25 29.98 -67.82
N LEU A 594 -7.66 28.83 -67.51
CA LEU A 594 -8.30 27.51 -67.63
C LEU A 594 -9.53 27.40 -66.73
N ILE A 595 -9.43 27.82 -65.46
CA ILE A 595 -10.55 27.79 -64.52
C ILE A 595 -11.69 28.70 -65.00
N ARG A 596 -11.38 29.90 -65.50
CA ARG A 596 -12.39 30.85 -66.02
C ARG A 596 -13.03 30.41 -67.34
N ALA A 597 -12.32 29.65 -68.18
CA ALA A 597 -12.82 29.14 -69.44
C ALA A 597 -13.67 27.86 -69.28
N SER A 598 -13.49 27.15 -68.17
CA SER A 598 -14.20 25.90 -67.88
C SER A 598 -15.65 26.16 -67.46
N GLN A 599 -16.60 25.39 -68.01
CA GLN A 599 -18.03 25.53 -67.69
C GLN A 599 -18.42 24.95 -66.32
N THR A 600 -17.67 23.97 -65.82
CA THR A 600 -17.91 23.32 -64.53
C THR A 600 -16.60 23.10 -63.78
N VAL A 601 -16.70 22.91 -62.46
CA VAL A 601 -15.55 22.62 -61.59
C VAL A 601 -14.86 21.32 -61.99
N ASP A 602 -15.61 20.30 -62.42
CA ASP A 602 -15.05 19.00 -62.82
C ASP A 602 -14.27 19.08 -64.15
N ILE A 603 -14.71 19.93 -65.09
CA ILE A 603 -13.94 20.22 -66.31
C ILE A 603 -12.64 20.96 -65.96
N ALA A 604 -12.72 21.95 -65.05
CA ALA A 604 -11.53 22.65 -64.57
C ALA A 604 -10.56 21.70 -63.86
N ARG A 605 -11.06 20.77 -63.02
CA ARG A 605 -10.23 19.77 -62.32
C ARG A 605 -9.47 18.88 -63.31
N THR A 606 -10.17 18.30 -64.28
CA THR A 606 -9.55 17.45 -65.32
C THR A 606 -8.53 18.24 -66.14
N GLY A 607 -8.85 19.49 -66.50
CA GLY A 607 -7.92 20.36 -67.23
C GLY A 607 -6.68 20.74 -66.42
N LEU A 608 -6.80 20.96 -65.11
CA LEU A 608 -5.66 21.24 -64.23
C LEU A 608 -4.74 20.02 -64.06
N ILE A 609 -5.32 18.81 -63.97
CA ILE A 609 -4.60 17.53 -63.94
C ILE A 609 -3.70 17.42 -65.18
N GLU A 610 -4.25 17.65 -66.37
CA GLU A 610 -3.50 17.58 -67.62
C GLU A 610 -2.46 18.71 -67.78
N LEU A 611 -2.82 19.95 -67.40
CA LEU A 611 -1.97 21.13 -67.57
C LEU A 611 -0.71 21.08 -66.69
N LEU A 612 -0.87 20.69 -65.42
CA LEU A 612 0.19 20.76 -64.42
C LEU A 612 0.86 19.40 -64.15
N ASP A 613 0.36 18.32 -64.76
CA ASP A 613 0.77 16.94 -64.49
C ASP A 613 0.70 16.64 -62.98
N ILE A 614 -0.53 16.71 -62.45
CA ILE A 614 -0.86 16.57 -61.03
C ILE A 614 -2.02 15.60 -60.84
N ASP A 615 -2.24 15.12 -59.62
CA ASP A 615 -3.37 14.23 -59.33
C ASP A 615 -4.65 14.97 -58.92
N GLU A 616 -5.72 14.20 -58.69
CA GLU A 616 -7.03 14.75 -58.35
C GLU A 616 -7.02 15.54 -57.03
N ILE A 617 -6.27 15.07 -56.02
CA ILE A 617 -6.23 15.70 -54.70
C ILE A 617 -5.50 17.05 -54.80
N GLN A 618 -4.39 17.12 -55.54
CA GLN A 618 -3.68 18.36 -55.81
C GLN A 618 -4.53 19.34 -56.61
N ALA A 619 -5.19 18.88 -57.68
CA ALA A 619 -6.07 19.71 -58.50
C ALA A 619 -7.23 20.29 -57.67
N GLN A 620 -7.84 19.49 -56.79
CA GLN A 620 -8.87 19.95 -55.87
C GLN A 620 -8.33 20.99 -54.88
N ALA A 621 -7.13 20.80 -54.32
CA ALA A 621 -6.50 21.77 -53.43
C ALA A 621 -6.19 23.11 -54.11
N ILE A 622 -5.88 23.12 -55.42
CA ILE A 622 -5.72 24.35 -56.21
C ILE A 622 -7.06 25.05 -56.40
N LEU A 623 -8.13 24.31 -56.72
CA LEU A 623 -9.48 24.86 -56.87
C LEU A 623 -10.02 25.46 -55.56
N ASP A 624 -9.67 24.86 -54.43
CA ASP A 624 -10.04 25.34 -53.09
C ASP A 624 -9.16 26.51 -52.61
N MET A 625 -8.15 26.91 -53.40
CA MET A 625 -7.26 28.02 -53.06
C MET A 625 -8.03 29.35 -53.06
N GLN A 626 -7.87 30.09 -51.97
CA GLN A 626 -8.48 31.41 -51.81
C GLN A 626 -7.61 32.50 -52.44
N LEU A 627 -8.24 33.51 -53.06
CA LEU A 627 -7.54 34.62 -53.72
C LEU A 627 -6.48 35.34 -52.85
N ARG A 628 -6.68 35.39 -51.53
CA ARG A 628 -5.70 35.97 -50.59
C ARG A 628 -4.33 35.27 -50.60
N ARG A 629 -4.27 33.98 -50.96
CA ARG A 629 -3.04 33.19 -51.06
C ARG A 629 -2.16 33.60 -52.24
N LEU A 630 -2.70 34.38 -53.19
CA LEU A 630 -1.96 34.87 -54.36
C LEU A 630 -1.11 36.11 -54.05
N ALA A 631 -1.28 36.72 -52.87
CA ALA A 631 -0.41 37.81 -52.41
C ALA A 631 1.06 37.36 -52.39
N ALA A 632 1.99 38.24 -52.77
CA ALA A 632 3.39 37.88 -52.94
C ALA A 632 4.01 37.19 -51.70
N LEU A 633 3.67 37.67 -50.49
CA LEU A 633 4.13 37.07 -49.23
C LEU A 633 3.59 35.65 -49.01
N GLU A 634 2.33 35.39 -49.36
CA GLU A 634 1.70 34.08 -49.19
C GLU A 634 2.24 33.06 -50.20
N ARG A 635 2.56 33.50 -51.43
CA ARG A 635 3.25 32.66 -52.41
C ARG A 635 4.63 32.23 -51.92
N GLN A 636 5.42 33.19 -51.44
CA GLN A 636 6.73 32.92 -50.86
C GLN A 636 6.63 31.95 -49.66
N ARG A 637 5.62 32.14 -48.81
CA ARG A 637 5.35 31.26 -47.67
C ARG A 637 5.05 29.82 -48.10
N ILE A 638 4.30 29.60 -49.18
CA ILE A 638 4.03 28.24 -49.70
C ILE A 638 5.32 27.56 -50.14
N VAL A 639 6.21 28.27 -50.82
CA VAL A 639 7.52 27.75 -51.25
C VAL A 639 8.42 27.44 -50.05
N GLU A 640 8.46 28.33 -49.06
CA GLU A 640 9.20 28.11 -47.82
C GLU A 640 8.64 26.95 -46.99
N ASP A 641 7.32 26.81 -46.91
CA ASP A 641 6.66 25.69 -46.23
C ASP A 641 6.96 24.37 -46.94
N LEU A 642 7.08 24.35 -48.28
CA LEU A 642 7.52 23.18 -49.04
C LEU A 642 8.97 22.81 -48.70
N ALA A 643 9.89 23.78 -48.68
CA ALA A 643 11.28 23.52 -48.33
C ALA A 643 11.43 23.01 -46.88
N LYS A 644 10.63 23.54 -45.94
CA LYS A 644 10.62 23.08 -44.54
C LYS A 644 10.10 21.66 -44.41
N ILE A 645 8.98 21.34 -45.06
CA ILE A 645 8.38 20.00 -44.95
C ILE A 645 9.25 18.95 -45.63
N GLU A 646 9.99 19.29 -46.70
CA GLU A 646 10.95 18.37 -47.32
C GLU A 646 12.16 18.09 -46.43
N ALA A 647 12.65 19.11 -45.69
CA ALA A 647 13.67 18.90 -44.67
C ALA A 647 13.16 18.05 -43.50
N GLU A 648 11.91 18.24 -43.08
CA GLU A 648 11.25 17.43 -42.05
C GLU A 648 11.08 15.98 -42.50
N ILE A 649 10.64 15.74 -43.74
CA ILE A 649 10.54 14.39 -44.33
C ILE A 649 11.89 13.68 -44.31
N ALA A 650 12.96 14.36 -44.74
CA ALA A 650 14.31 13.78 -44.75
C ALA A 650 14.79 13.41 -43.34
N ASP A 651 14.48 14.22 -42.32
CA ASP A 651 14.80 13.90 -40.93
C ASP A 651 13.99 12.71 -40.40
N LEU A 652 12.69 12.65 -40.69
CA LEU A 652 11.80 11.55 -40.29
C LEU A 652 12.20 10.23 -40.95
N GLU A 653 12.58 10.24 -42.24
CA GLU A 653 13.11 9.08 -42.95
C GLU A 653 14.43 8.60 -42.32
N ASP A 654 15.32 9.53 -41.94
CA ASP A 654 16.58 9.18 -41.27
C ASP A 654 16.35 8.57 -39.87
N ILE A 655 15.36 9.05 -39.12
CA ILE A 655 14.95 8.47 -37.84
C ILE A 655 14.43 7.03 -38.04
N LEU A 656 13.59 6.79 -39.04
CA LEU A 656 13.09 5.43 -39.33
C LEU A 656 14.20 4.48 -39.79
N ALA A 657 15.17 4.99 -40.55
CA ALA A 657 16.29 4.20 -41.07
C ALA A 657 17.34 3.85 -40.00
N LYS A 658 17.47 4.64 -38.93
CA LYS A 658 18.50 4.49 -37.89
C LYS A 658 17.89 4.16 -36.52
N PRO A 659 17.87 2.88 -36.10
CA PRO A 659 17.40 2.48 -34.77
C PRO A 659 18.13 3.20 -33.62
N GLU A 660 19.40 3.56 -33.81
CA GLU A 660 20.17 4.36 -32.86
C GLU A 660 19.54 5.73 -32.60
N ARG A 661 19.05 6.42 -33.64
CA ARG A 661 18.36 7.70 -33.49
C ARG A 661 17.05 7.55 -32.72
N GLN A 662 16.30 6.48 -32.96
CA GLN A 662 15.08 6.20 -32.19
C GLN A 662 15.39 6.01 -30.70
N ARG A 663 16.46 5.26 -30.39
CA ARG A 663 16.93 5.10 -29.00
C ARG A 663 17.35 6.42 -28.36
N SER A 664 18.09 7.26 -29.09
CA SER A 664 18.46 8.60 -28.60
C SER A 664 17.24 9.48 -28.34
N ILE A 665 16.22 9.43 -29.19
CA ILE A 665 14.96 10.18 -28.99
C ILE A 665 14.24 9.70 -27.72
N VAL A 666 14.13 8.39 -27.49
CA VAL A 666 13.54 7.85 -26.25
C VAL A 666 14.34 8.33 -25.03
N HIS A 667 15.66 8.27 -25.10
CA HIS A 667 16.54 8.74 -24.03
C HIS A 667 16.31 10.22 -23.70
N ASP A 668 16.37 11.09 -24.71
CA ASP A 668 16.32 12.53 -24.53
C ASP A 668 14.94 13.00 -24.04
N GLU A 669 13.86 12.42 -24.58
CA GLU A 669 12.51 12.75 -24.13
C GLU A 669 12.23 12.25 -22.71
N LEU A 670 12.72 11.06 -22.33
CA LEU A 670 12.62 10.59 -20.95
C LEU A 670 13.49 11.44 -20.00
N ALA A 671 14.66 11.88 -20.44
CA ALA A 671 15.52 12.78 -19.67
C ALA A 671 14.84 14.12 -19.37
N GLU A 672 14.15 14.71 -20.34
CA GLU A 672 13.35 15.91 -20.14
C GLU A 672 12.25 15.70 -19.08
N ILE A 673 11.55 14.56 -19.14
CA ILE A 673 10.49 14.21 -18.18
C ILE A 673 11.08 14.06 -16.77
N VAL A 674 12.22 13.37 -16.64
CA VAL A 674 12.86 13.10 -15.35
C VAL A 674 13.48 14.36 -14.74
N GLU A 675 14.03 15.25 -15.56
CA GLU A 675 14.51 16.56 -15.10
C GLU A 675 13.38 17.42 -14.54
N LYS A 676 12.20 17.37 -15.18
CA LYS A 676 11.02 18.16 -14.75
C LYS A 676 10.29 17.56 -13.55
N TYR A 677 10.18 16.23 -13.47
CA TYR A 677 9.27 15.56 -12.55
C TYR A 677 9.92 14.53 -11.63
N GLY A 678 11.22 14.25 -11.78
CA GLY A 678 11.93 13.32 -10.90
C GLY A 678 12.15 13.92 -9.51
N ASP A 679 11.89 13.13 -8.47
CA ASP A 679 12.05 13.49 -7.06
C ASP A 679 13.14 12.68 -6.35
N ASP A 680 13.46 13.09 -5.13
CA ASP A 680 14.44 12.42 -4.28
C ASP A 680 13.82 11.15 -3.66
N ARG A 681 14.67 10.13 -3.46
CA ARG A 681 14.27 8.89 -2.78
C ARG A 681 13.75 9.19 -1.38
N ARG A 682 12.61 8.60 -1.03
CA ARG A 682 11.95 8.77 0.26
C ARG A 682 12.23 7.63 1.21
N THR A 683 12.03 6.40 0.75
CA THR A 683 12.25 5.20 1.56
C THR A 683 13.74 4.93 1.71
N ARG A 684 14.20 4.86 2.96
CA ARG A 684 15.60 4.54 3.27
C ARG A 684 15.79 3.04 3.39
N ILE A 685 16.80 2.51 2.70
CA ILE A 685 17.20 1.11 2.81
C ILE A 685 18.30 1.00 3.86
N ILE A 686 18.05 0.22 4.91
CA ILE A 686 19.03 -0.09 5.95
C ILE A 686 19.40 -1.57 5.88
N ALA A 687 20.65 -1.88 6.21
CA ALA A 687 21.07 -3.28 6.36
C ALA A 687 20.19 -3.97 7.42
N ALA A 688 19.90 -5.25 7.23
CA ALA A 688 19.26 -6.02 8.28
C ALA A 688 20.20 -6.06 9.50
N GLU A 689 19.64 -6.05 10.71
CA GLU A 689 20.39 -6.35 11.93
C GLU A 689 21.03 -7.73 11.77
N GLY A 690 22.32 -7.75 11.42
CA GLY A 690 23.08 -8.95 11.05
C GLY A 690 23.93 -8.86 9.79
N ASP A 691 23.71 -7.91 8.87
CA ASP A 691 24.41 -7.87 7.55
C ASP A 691 25.53 -6.83 7.43
N VAL A 692 25.61 -5.87 8.35
CA VAL A 692 26.82 -5.06 8.60
C VAL A 692 26.96 -5.02 10.11
N ALA A 693 28.09 -5.48 10.64
CA ALA A 693 28.31 -5.40 12.08
C ALA A 693 28.36 -3.91 12.44
N ASP A 694 27.54 -3.44 13.40
CA ASP A 694 27.65 -2.08 13.98
C ASP A 694 29.10 -1.74 14.37
N GLU A 695 29.90 -2.79 14.60
CA GLU A 695 31.35 -2.81 14.79
C GLU A 695 32.17 -2.11 13.68
N ASP A 696 31.77 -2.16 12.40
CA ASP A 696 32.53 -1.60 11.28
C ASP A 696 32.39 -0.07 11.15
N LEU A 697 31.33 0.50 11.76
CA LEU A 697 31.12 1.95 11.84
C LEU A 697 31.87 2.60 13.02
N ILE A 698 32.36 1.78 13.96
CA ILE A 698 33.04 2.23 15.17
C ILE A 698 34.54 2.14 14.92
N ALA A 699 35.27 3.24 15.11
CA ALA A 699 36.72 3.24 14.96
C ALA A 699 37.38 2.35 16.02
N ARG A 700 38.36 1.53 15.59
CA ARG A 700 39.21 0.76 16.51
C ARG A 700 40.17 1.71 17.22
N GLU A 701 39.87 2.01 18.48
CA GLU A 701 40.70 2.88 19.35
C GLU A 701 41.07 2.15 20.64
N ASP A 702 42.23 2.46 21.21
CA ASP A 702 42.61 1.99 22.54
C ASP A 702 41.89 2.82 23.61
N ILE A 703 41.17 2.12 24.49
CA ILE A 703 40.40 2.69 25.58
C ILE A 703 40.80 2.07 26.92
N VAL A 704 40.59 2.83 27.98
CA VAL A 704 40.73 2.39 29.36
C VAL A 704 39.35 1.99 29.87
N VAL A 705 39.19 0.73 30.25
CA VAL A 705 37.97 0.22 30.89
C VAL A 705 38.18 0.20 32.40
N THR A 706 37.19 0.72 33.14
CA THR A 706 37.18 0.73 34.61
C THR A 706 35.87 0.12 35.09
N ILE A 707 35.96 -0.88 35.97
CA ILE A 707 34.81 -1.55 36.59
C ILE A 707 34.99 -1.53 38.11
N THR A 708 34.01 -1.01 38.84
CA THR A 708 34.02 -0.96 40.31
C THR A 708 33.50 -2.26 40.94
N GLU A 709 33.82 -2.46 42.22
CA GLU A 709 33.30 -3.57 43.04
C GLU A 709 31.76 -3.62 43.03
N THR A 710 31.12 -2.46 43.09
CA THR A 710 29.67 -2.33 43.03
C THR A 710 29.08 -2.47 41.61
N GLY A 711 29.90 -2.82 40.61
CA GLY A 711 29.43 -3.16 39.26
C GLY A 711 29.22 -1.96 38.34
N TYR A 712 29.77 -0.78 38.62
CA TYR A 712 29.76 0.34 37.66
C TYR A 712 30.90 0.19 36.66
N ALA A 713 30.57 0.14 35.37
CA ALA A 713 31.51 0.08 34.28
C ALA A 713 31.50 1.35 33.44
N LYS A 714 32.68 1.74 32.96
CA LYS A 714 32.87 2.82 31.98
C LYS A 714 34.07 2.57 31.10
N ARG A 715 34.08 3.24 29.95
CA ARG A 715 35.26 3.42 29.11
C ARG A 715 35.69 4.88 29.07
N THR A 716 36.99 5.12 28.97
CA THR A 716 37.59 6.45 28.85
C THR A 716 38.72 6.37 27.81
N LYS A 717 38.88 7.38 26.95
CA LYS A 717 39.97 7.41 25.96
C LYS A 717 41.35 7.40 26.63
N THR A 718 42.31 6.68 26.05
CA THR A 718 43.65 6.50 26.62
C THR A 718 44.46 7.81 26.70
N ASP A 719 44.19 8.78 25.82
CA ASP A 719 44.78 10.13 25.90
C ASP A 719 44.40 10.86 27.18
N LEU A 720 43.18 10.60 27.66
CA LEU A 720 42.74 10.96 29.00
C LEU A 720 43.31 10.00 30.05
N TYR A 721 44.49 9.41 29.91
CA TYR A 721 45.25 8.83 31.04
C TYR A 721 46.77 9.06 30.94
N ARG A 722 47.28 9.56 29.81
CA ARG A 722 48.69 9.96 29.67
C ARG A 722 49.06 11.06 30.67
N SER A 723 50.06 10.79 31.52
CA SER A 723 50.70 11.77 32.41
C SER A 723 52.08 12.19 31.85
N GLN A 724 52.39 13.48 31.99
CA GLN A 724 53.71 14.05 31.68
C GLN A 724 54.77 13.44 32.60
N LYS A 725 55.92 13.07 32.02
CA LYS A 725 57.14 12.68 32.74
C LYS A 725 57.66 13.85 33.60
N ARG A 726 57.25 13.93 34.86
CA ARG A 726 58.01 14.55 35.96
C ARG A 726 57.37 14.18 37.30
N GLY A 727 58.19 13.65 38.21
CA GLY A 727 57.78 13.10 39.50
C GLY A 727 56.95 14.09 40.33
N GLY A 728 55.79 13.62 40.76
CA GLY A 728 54.85 14.32 41.63
C GLY A 728 53.74 13.34 42.06
N LYS A 729 53.42 13.34 43.35
CA LYS A 729 52.43 12.51 44.05
C LYS A 729 51.23 12.07 43.20
N GLY A 730 51.00 10.75 43.16
CA GLY A 730 49.75 10.03 42.90
C GLY A 730 48.73 10.67 41.95
N VAL A 731 48.61 10.12 40.74
CA VAL A 731 47.51 10.42 39.82
C VAL A 731 46.19 9.95 40.45
N GLN A 732 45.35 10.86 40.95
CA GLN A 732 44.04 10.51 41.50
C GLN A 732 43.09 10.04 40.38
N GLY A 733 42.57 8.81 40.52
CA GLY A 733 41.49 8.25 39.71
C GLY A 733 40.11 8.84 40.07
N ALA A 734 39.07 8.32 39.40
CA ALA A 734 37.68 8.80 39.42
C ALA A 734 37.13 9.27 40.79
N ALA A 735 36.17 10.21 40.79
CA ALA A 735 35.43 10.60 41.99
C ALA A 735 34.46 9.47 42.40
N LEU A 736 35.00 8.50 43.14
CA LEU A 736 34.25 7.40 43.74
C LEU A 736 33.28 7.97 44.79
N LYS A 737 32.21 7.24 45.11
CA LYS A 737 31.43 7.52 46.34
C LYS A 737 32.42 7.45 47.52
N GLN A 738 32.10 8.06 48.67
CA GLN A 738 32.73 7.57 49.90
C GLN A 738 32.51 6.04 49.90
N ASP A 739 33.61 5.29 49.77
CA ASP A 739 33.72 3.82 49.85
C ASP A 739 33.42 2.92 48.61
N ASP A 740 33.48 3.41 47.34
CA ASP A 740 33.46 2.50 46.16
C ASP A 740 34.88 2.35 45.58
N ILE A 741 35.32 1.14 45.21
CA ILE A 741 36.71 0.86 44.78
C ILE A 741 36.71 0.24 43.38
N VAL A 742 37.73 0.59 42.59
CA VAL A 742 37.96 -0.01 41.26
C VAL A 742 38.47 -1.44 41.42
N ARG A 743 37.72 -2.43 40.92
CA ARG A 743 38.09 -3.86 40.96
C ARG A 743 38.82 -4.30 39.69
N HIS A 744 38.41 -3.79 38.53
CA HIS A 744 39.07 -4.09 37.25
C HIS A 744 39.45 -2.80 36.52
N PHE A 745 40.71 -2.74 36.08
CA PHE A 745 41.27 -1.62 35.32
C PHE A 745 42.23 -2.17 34.27
N PHE A 746 41.89 -2.01 32.99
CA PHE A 746 42.71 -2.50 31.89
C PHE A 746 42.54 -1.64 30.64
N VAL A 747 43.55 -1.69 29.76
CA VAL A 747 43.52 -1.08 28.43
C VAL A 747 43.11 -2.15 27.43
N CYS A 748 42.14 -1.85 26.57
CA CYS A 748 41.68 -2.75 25.51
C CYS A 748 41.25 -1.97 24.26
N SER A 749 41.08 -2.65 23.14
CA SER A 749 40.45 -2.04 21.97
C SER A 749 38.96 -1.85 22.22
N THR A 750 38.34 -0.85 21.58
CA THR A 750 36.88 -0.70 21.47
C THR A 750 36.17 -1.98 21.04
N HIS A 751 36.85 -2.82 20.25
CA HIS A 751 36.31 -4.02 19.61
C HIS A 751 36.56 -5.30 20.42
N ASP A 752 37.29 -5.22 21.52
CA ASP A 752 37.54 -6.37 22.37
C ASP A 752 36.25 -6.77 23.10
N TRP A 753 36.11 -8.07 23.38
CA TRP A 753 35.04 -8.63 24.18
C TRP A 753 35.39 -8.57 25.66
N ILE A 754 34.38 -8.26 26.46
CA ILE A 754 34.42 -8.30 27.92
C ILE A 754 33.37 -9.32 28.37
N LEU A 755 33.83 -10.39 29.00
CA LEU A 755 33.01 -11.46 29.55
C LEU A 755 32.79 -11.23 31.04
N PHE A 756 31.53 -11.14 31.45
CA PHE A 756 31.08 -10.94 32.82
C PHE A 756 30.49 -12.24 33.36
N PHE A 757 31.22 -12.92 34.23
CA PHE A 757 30.77 -14.13 34.90
C PHE A 757 30.06 -13.78 36.20
N THR A 758 28.86 -14.30 36.42
CA THR A 758 28.06 -14.03 37.62
C THR A 758 28.19 -15.12 38.67
N THR A 759 27.90 -14.78 39.93
CA THR A 759 27.85 -15.72 41.06
C THR A 759 26.85 -16.86 40.84
N GLN A 760 25.80 -16.65 40.03
CA GLN A 760 24.82 -17.67 39.63
C GLN A 760 25.27 -18.54 38.44
N GLY A 761 26.54 -18.43 38.02
CA GLY A 761 27.11 -19.31 37.00
C GLY A 761 26.65 -18.99 35.58
N ARG A 762 26.23 -17.75 35.31
CA ARG A 762 25.97 -17.25 33.95
C ARG A 762 27.17 -16.44 33.45
N VAL A 763 27.28 -16.31 32.14
CA VAL A 763 28.20 -15.36 31.51
C VAL A 763 27.44 -14.45 30.56
N TYR A 764 27.74 -13.17 30.66
CA TYR A 764 27.29 -12.11 29.77
C TYR A 764 28.50 -11.61 28.99
N ARG A 765 28.28 -11.11 27.77
CA ARG A 765 29.33 -10.51 26.96
C ARG A 765 28.93 -9.12 26.55
N ALA A 766 29.91 -8.23 26.49
CA ALA A 766 29.77 -6.91 25.88
C ALA A 766 31.00 -6.63 25.02
N LYS A 767 30.84 -5.91 23.92
CA LYS A 767 31.97 -5.24 23.28
C LYS A 767 32.40 -4.06 24.14
N ALA A 768 33.68 -3.73 24.16
CA ALA A 768 34.16 -2.64 24.99
C ALA A 768 33.52 -1.29 24.62
N TYR A 769 33.16 -1.05 23.34
CA TYR A 769 32.44 0.15 22.91
C TYR A 769 31.00 0.28 23.45
N GLU A 770 30.38 -0.84 23.86
CA GLU A 770 29.02 -0.85 24.43
C GLU A 770 28.99 -0.32 25.87
N LEU A 771 30.16 -0.27 26.54
CA LEU A 771 30.30 0.42 27.82
C LEU A 771 30.18 1.94 27.61
N PRO A 772 29.55 2.66 28.57
CA PRO A 772 29.35 4.09 28.44
C PRO A 772 30.70 4.82 28.42
N GLU A 773 30.87 5.69 27.43
CA GLU A 773 32.02 6.60 27.38
C GLU A 773 31.80 7.72 28.40
N ALA A 774 32.75 7.88 29.32
CA ALA A 774 32.64 8.86 30.38
C ALA A 774 33.99 9.48 30.74
N LEU A 775 33.96 10.72 31.23
CA LEU A 775 35.13 11.44 31.73
C LEU A 775 35.78 10.68 32.92
N ARG A 776 37.07 10.94 33.17
CA ARG A 776 37.85 10.30 34.25
C ARG A 776 37.12 10.34 35.60
N ALA A 777 36.46 11.45 35.93
CA ALA A 777 35.77 11.65 37.21
C ALA A 777 34.36 11.04 37.29
N ALA A 778 33.74 10.70 36.17
CA ALA A 778 32.36 10.18 36.13
C ALA A 778 32.29 8.70 36.55
N ARG A 779 31.14 8.28 37.09
CA ARG A 779 30.98 6.92 37.67
C ARG A 779 30.74 5.83 36.62
N GLY A 780 30.20 6.16 35.45
CA GLY A 780 29.76 5.17 34.47
C GLY A 780 28.36 4.65 34.77
N GLN A 781 28.03 3.47 34.22
CA GLN A 781 26.72 2.84 34.36
C GLN A 781 26.86 1.46 35.01
N HIS A 782 25.87 1.07 35.79
CA HIS A 782 25.84 -0.25 36.41
C HIS A 782 25.63 -1.35 35.36
N VAL A 783 26.53 -2.33 35.32
CA VAL A 783 26.55 -3.44 34.35
C VAL A 783 25.27 -4.26 34.33
N ALA A 784 24.60 -4.45 35.49
CA ALA A 784 23.32 -5.15 35.53
C ALA A 784 22.23 -4.49 34.67
N ASN A 785 22.27 -3.16 34.51
CA ASN A 785 21.31 -2.44 33.67
C ASN A 785 21.68 -2.54 32.18
N LEU A 786 22.97 -2.67 31.86
CA LEU A 786 23.47 -2.84 30.49
C LEU A 786 23.20 -4.25 29.97
N LEU A 787 23.41 -5.26 30.82
CA LEU A 787 23.42 -6.68 30.44
C LEU A 787 22.20 -7.47 30.93
N ALA A 788 21.22 -6.77 31.54
CA ALA A 788 19.98 -7.35 32.03
C ALA A 788 20.18 -8.58 32.94
N PHE A 789 20.99 -8.40 34.00
CA PHE A 789 21.22 -9.45 35.00
C PHE A 789 19.91 -9.89 35.66
N GLN A 790 19.84 -11.15 36.07
CA GLN A 790 18.74 -11.65 36.90
C GLN A 790 18.81 -11.04 38.31
N PRO A 791 17.68 -10.99 39.04
CA PRO A 791 17.68 -10.58 40.44
C PRO A 791 18.72 -11.38 41.24
N GLU A 792 19.46 -10.68 42.10
CA GLU A 792 20.50 -11.23 42.99
C GLU A 792 21.80 -11.70 42.30
N GLU A 793 21.95 -11.54 40.99
CA GLU A 793 23.23 -11.79 40.31
C GLU A 793 24.28 -10.70 40.62
N ARG A 794 25.49 -11.14 40.99
CA ARG A 794 26.66 -10.27 41.16
C ARG A 794 27.78 -10.75 40.26
N ILE A 795 28.67 -9.84 39.87
CA ILE A 795 29.87 -10.21 39.12
C ILE A 795 30.80 -11.02 40.03
N ALA A 796 31.12 -12.25 39.63
CA ALA A 796 32.17 -13.06 40.22
C ALA A 796 33.53 -12.77 39.58
N GLN A 797 33.57 -12.62 38.25
CA GLN A 797 34.80 -12.40 37.50
C GLN A 797 34.56 -11.68 36.18
N VAL A 798 35.55 -10.89 35.73
CA VAL A 798 35.59 -10.26 34.42
C VAL A 798 36.81 -10.73 33.64
N ILE A 799 36.62 -11.13 32.38
CA ILE A 799 37.71 -11.52 31.47
C ILE A 799 37.61 -10.70 30.19
N GLN A 800 38.71 -10.07 29.79
CA GLN A 800 38.82 -9.44 28.48
C GLN A 800 39.46 -10.42 27.49
N ILE A 801 38.92 -10.49 26.27
CA ILE A 801 39.46 -11.26 25.15
C ILE A 801 39.31 -10.45 23.86
N LYS A 802 40.27 -10.55 22.95
CA LYS A 802 40.16 -10.05 21.58
C LYS A 802 39.24 -10.94 20.76
N SER A 803 39.41 -12.25 20.93
CA SER A 803 38.66 -13.29 20.24
C SER A 803 38.41 -14.50 21.15
N TYR A 804 37.45 -15.35 20.79
CA TYR A 804 37.22 -16.62 21.48
C TYR A 804 38.32 -17.68 21.19
N GLU A 805 39.36 -17.31 20.43
CA GLU A 805 40.55 -18.11 20.15
C GLU A 805 41.75 -17.72 21.03
N ASP A 806 41.62 -16.67 21.85
CA ASP A 806 42.71 -16.15 22.70
C ASP A 806 43.26 -17.20 23.69
N ALA A 807 42.43 -18.18 24.05
CA ALA A 807 42.84 -19.37 24.79
C ALA A 807 41.98 -20.58 24.38
N PRO A 808 42.50 -21.81 24.43
CA PRO A 808 41.73 -22.98 24.03
C PRO A 808 40.60 -23.30 25.03
N TYR A 809 40.82 -23.02 26.32
CA TYR A 809 39.90 -23.39 27.39
C TYR A 809 39.61 -22.27 28.38
N LEU A 810 38.43 -22.35 28.98
CA LEU A 810 38.01 -21.58 30.14
C LEU A 810 37.80 -22.56 31.29
N VAL A 811 38.38 -22.27 32.45
CA VAL A 811 38.14 -23.02 33.68
C VAL A 811 37.32 -22.18 34.66
N LEU A 812 36.25 -22.78 35.16
CA LEU A 812 35.35 -22.23 36.16
C LEU A 812 35.53 -23.01 37.47
N ALA A 813 35.47 -22.32 38.60
CA ALA A 813 35.47 -22.97 39.92
C ALA A 813 34.38 -22.40 40.83
N THR A 814 33.75 -23.31 41.58
CA THR A 814 32.65 -22.98 42.50
C THR A 814 33.11 -22.99 43.96
N ARG A 815 32.32 -22.36 44.84
CA ARG A 815 32.55 -22.27 46.29
C ARG A 815 32.73 -23.64 46.93
N ASN A 816 31.95 -24.63 46.49
CA ASN A 816 32.04 -26.02 46.97
C ASN A 816 33.20 -26.84 46.35
N GLY A 817 34.08 -26.21 45.57
CA GLY A 817 35.32 -26.82 45.10
C GLY A 817 35.15 -27.70 43.86
N LEU A 818 34.04 -27.53 43.13
CA LEU A 818 33.89 -28.08 41.79
C LEU A 818 34.66 -27.20 40.81
N VAL A 819 35.34 -27.84 39.86
CA VAL A 819 36.03 -27.19 38.75
C VAL A 819 35.50 -27.72 37.44
N LYS A 820 35.44 -26.86 36.43
CA LYS A 820 35.00 -27.24 35.10
C LYS A 820 35.84 -26.56 34.04
N LYS A 821 36.41 -27.37 33.14
CA LYS A 821 37.03 -26.93 31.91
C LYS A 821 36.02 -27.00 30.76
N SER A 822 35.89 -25.93 30.00
CA SER A 822 35.05 -25.85 28.79
C SER A 822 35.87 -25.18 27.67
N ARG A 823 35.54 -25.42 26.40
CA ARG A 823 36.20 -24.70 25.30
C ARG A 823 35.79 -23.24 25.36
N LEU A 824 36.72 -22.30 25.15
CA LEU A 824 36.39 -20.88 25.16
C LEU A 824 35.38 -20.53 24.04
N SER A 825 35.53 -21.14 22.87
CA SER A 825 34.61 -21.03 21.73
C SER A 825 33.16 -21.39 22.05
N ASP A 826 32.91 -22.25 23.04
CA ASP A 826 31.54 -22.62 23.44
C ASP A 826 30.78 -21.40 23.99
N PHE A 827 31.48 -20.34 24.41
CA PHE A 827 30.89 -19.12 24.97
C PHE A 827 30.65 -18.04 23.92
N ASP A 828 30.94 -18.29 22.64
CA ASP A 828 30.56 -17.40 21.55
C ASP A 828 29.06 -17.55 21.23
N SER A 829 28.27 -16.53 21.54
CA SER A 829 26.82 -16.58 21.37
C SER A 829 26.19 -15.22 21.19
N ASN A 830 25.39 -15.04 20.13
CA ASN A 830 24.65 -13.80 19.83
C ASN A 830 23.48 -13.49 20.80
N ARG A 831 23.37 -14.21 21.93
CA ARG A 831 22.30 -14.03 22.91
C ARG A 831 22.69 -12.93 23.91
N SER A 832 21.93 -11.85 23.92
CA SER A 832 22.12 -10.71 24.84
C SER A 832 21.74 -11.01 26.29
N GLY A 833 20.81 -11.94 26.55
CA GLY A 833 20.33 -12.28 27.90
C GLY A 833 21.28 -13.16 28.74
N GLY A 834 22.55 -13.26 28.36
CA GLY A 834 23.53 -14.15 28.99
C GLY A 834 23.26 -15.64 28.73
N ILE A 835 24.30 -16.45 28.86
CA ILE A 835 24.26 -17.89 28.68
C ILE A 835 24.70 -18.60 29.97
N VAL A 836 24.21 -19.81 30.18
CA VAL A 836 24.66 -20.64 31.31
C VAL A 836 26.14 -20.95 31.11
N ALA A 837 26.98 -20.58 32.07
CA ALA A 837 28.40 -20.88 32.06
C ALA A 837 28.70 -22.16 32.83
N VAL A 838 28.01 -22.44 33.94
CA VAL A 838 28.08 -23.67 34.74
C VAL A 838 26.75 -23.92 35.46
N ASN A 839 26.35 -25.19 35.60
CA ASN A 839 25.20 -25.54 36.43
C ASN A 839 25.63 -25.66 37.90
N LEU A 840 25.24 -24.68 38.71
CA LEU A 840 25.46 -24.69 40.14
C LEU A 840 24.52 -25.68 40.83
N ARG A 841 25.00 -26.27 41.93
CA ARG A 841 24.18 -27.09 42.84
C ARG A 841 23.57 -26.18 43.92
N ASP A 842 22.54 -26.66 44.61
CA ASP A 842 21.88 -25.88 45.65
C ASP A 842 22.87 -25.34 46.70
N GLY A 843 22.85 -24.02 46.90
CA GLY A 843 23.74 -23.30 47.82
C GLY A 843 25.19 -23.11 47.34
N ASP A 844 25.52 -23.46 46.08
CA ASP A 844 26.83 -23.22 45.48
C ASP A 844 26.85 -21.91 44.68
N GLU A 845 28.04 -21.31 44.55
CA GLU A 845 28.24 -20.07 43.79
C GLU A 845 29.53 -20.15 42.97
N LEU A 846 29.57 -19.45 41.84
CA LEU A 846 30.80 -19.31 41.07
C LEU A 846 31.76 -18.36 41.80
N VAL A 847 33.01 -18.82 42.02
CA VAL A 847 34.07 -18.05 42.69
C VAL A 847 35.06 -17.46 41.69
N GLY A 848 35.39 -18.19 40.62
CA GLY A 848 36.41 -17.74 39.69
C GLY A 848 36.23 -18.31 38.28
N ALA A 849 36.72 -17.54 37.31
CA ALA A 849 36.85 -17.91 35.92
C ALA A 849 38.24 -17.50 35.42
N ILE A 850 38.94 -18.41 34.74
CA ILE A 850 40.27 -18.15 34.18
C ILE A 850 40.41 -18.79 32.81
N LEU A 851 41.17 -18.15 31.93
CA LEU A 851 41.60 -18.75 30.67
C LEU A 851 42.78 -19.70 30.95
N CYS A 852 42.81 -20.85 30.30
CA CYS A 852 43.93 -21.78 30.42
C CYS A 852 44.18 -22.56 29.13
N SER A 853 45.39 -23.12 29.04
CA SER A 853 45.82 -24.13 28.07
C SER A 853 45.70 -25.54 28.65
N ALA A 854 45.93 -26.56 27.83
CA ALA A 854 45.93 -27.96 28.29
C ALA A 854 47.12 -28.29 29.20
N ASP A 855 48.23 -27.57 29.03
CA ASP A 855 49.49 -27.83 29.74
C ASP A 855 49.65 -26.97 31.01
N ASP A 856 48.71 -26.06 31.27
CA ASP A 856 48.74 -25.20 32.43
C ASP A 856 48.43 -25.98 33.72
N ASP A 857 49.04 -25.56 34.82
CA ASP A 857 48.67 -26.02 36.17
C ASP A 857 47.68 -25.03 36.80
N LEU A 858 46.67 -25.59 37.47
CA LEU A 858 45.66 -24.84 38.21
C LEU A 858 45.97 -24.90 39.70
N LEU A 859 45.88 -23.76 40.39
CA LEU A 859 46.02 -23.63 41.84
C LEU A 859 44.71 -23.14 42.45
N LEU A 860 44.09 -24.01 43.25
CA LEU A 860 42.92 -23.69 44.07
C LEU A 860 43.36 -23.41 45.50
N VAL A 861 42.80 -22.37 46.13
CA VAL A 861 43.10 -22.01 47.53
C VAL A 861 41.81 -21.89 48.32
N SER A 862 41.76 -22.48 49.53
CA SER A 862 40.61 -22.43 50.43
C SER A 862 40.69 -21.28 51.43
N ALA A 863 39.54 -20.87 51.97
CA ALA A 863 39.45 -19.83 52.98
C ALA A 863 40.21 -20.18 54.28
N LYS A 864 40.30 -21.48 54.66
CA LYS A 864 41.10 -21.95 55.81
C LYS A 864 42.57 -22.26 55.48
N GLY A 865 43.07 -21.83 54.32
CA GLY A 865 44.51 -21.86 54.02
C GLY A 865 45.04 -23.20 53.51
N GLN A 866 44.18 -24.05 52.93
CA GLN A 866 44.62 -25.20 52.14
C GLN A 866 44.78 -24.79 50.67
N SER A 867 45.64 -25.47 49.93
CA SER A 867 45.83 -25.25 48.50
C SER A 867 46.09 -26.54 47.74
N ILE A 868 45.52 -26.70 46.56
CA ILE A 868 45.78 -27.83 45.68
C ILE A 868 46.20 -27.34 44.29
N ARG A 869 47.35 -27.84 43.84
CA ARG A 869 47.87 -27.63 42.49
C ARG A 869 47.69 -28.90 41.68
N PHE A 870 47.13 -28.82 40.48
CA PHE A 870 47.00 -29.97 39.57
C PHE A 870 46.96 -29.49 38.12
N SER A 871 47.37 -30.36 37.20
CA SER A 871 47.41 -30.03 35.76
C SER A 871 46.03 -29.98 35.13
N ALA A 872 45.85 -29.07 34.17
CA ALA A 872 44.65 -28.90 33.37
C ALA A 872 44.57 -29.84 32.14
N THR A 873 45.41 -30.87 32.06
CA THR A 873 45.40 -31.87 30.97
C THR A 873 44.04 -32.54 30.81
N ASP A 874 43.75 -33.10 29.64
CA ASP A 874 42.46 -33.76 29.36
C ASP A 874 42.23 -35.00 30.23
N ASP A 875 43.30 -35.68 30.63
CA ASP A 875 43.25 -36.82 31.56
C ASP A 875 42.83 -36.39 32.97
N ALA A 876 43.38 -35.28 33.46
CA ALA A 876 43.07 -34.76 34.79
C ALA A 876 41.72 -34.03 34.81
N LEU A 877 41.46 -33.18 33.81
CA LEU A 877 40.29 -32.32 33.72
C LEU A 877 39.77 -32.26 32.29
N ARG A 878 38.98 -33.26 31.87
CA ARG A 878 38.39 -33.28 30.52
C ARG A 878 37.52 -32.04 30.24
N PRO A 879 37.53 -31.51 29.00
CA PRO A 879 36.61 -30.45 28.61
C PRO A 879 35.16 -30.96 28.61
N MET A 880 34.25 -30.15 29.14
CA MET A 880 32.82 -30.44 29.27
C MET A 880 31.98 -29.31 28.69
N GLY A 881 30.74 -29.61 28.29
CA GLY A 881 29.80 -28.59 27.80
C GLY A 881 29.36 -27.60 28.89
N ARG A 882 28.87 -26.44 28.46
CA ARG A 882 28.48 -25.32 29.34
C ARG A 882 27.45 -25.69 30.41
N ALA A 883 26.38 -26.40 30.06
CA ALA A 883 25.29 -26.76 30.99
C ALA A 883 25.62 -28.00 31.85
N THR A 884 26.83 -28.07 32.40
CA THR A 884 27.29 -29.14 33.30
C THR A 884 27.90 -28.54 34.57
N SER A 885 27.94 -29.31 35.66
CA SER A 885 28.39 -28.86 36.99
C SER A 885 29.89 -29.04 37.26
N GLY A 886 30.64 -29.64 36.34
CA GLY A 886 32.07 -29.92 36.54
C GLY A 886 32.37 -31.15 37.40
N VAL A 887 33.63 -31.25 37.82
CA VAL A 887 34.19 -32.36 38.62
C VAL A 887 34.85 -31.82 39.88
N GLN A 888 35.09 -32.68 40.88
CA GLN A 888 35.76 -32.23 42.11
C GLN A 888 37.20 -31.78 41.82
N GLY A 889 37.51 -30.52 42.13
CA GLY A 889 38.84 -29.93 42.06
C GLY A 889 39.57 -29.95 43.40
N MET A 890 38.87 -29.58 44.48
CA MET A 890 39.41 -29.56 45.84
C MET A 890 38.37 -30.09 46.83
N ARG A 891 38.77 -30.93 47.79
CA ARG A 891 37.90 -31.38 48.88
C ARG A 891 38.16 -30.57 50.15
N PHE A 892 37.09 -30.17 50.81
CA PHE A 892 37.13 -29.41 52.04
C PHE A 892 36.90 -30.29 53.28
N ASN A 893 37.41 -29.84 54.43
CA ASN A 893 36.93 -30.30 55.74
C ASN A 893 35.66 -29.49 56.10
N ALA A 894 34.94 -29.89 57.17
CA ALA A 894 33.74 -29.16 57.58
C ALA A 894 34.00 -27.64 57.75
N ASP A 895 33.09 -26.83 57.23
CA ASP A 895 33.09 -25.36 57.26
C ASP A 895 34.26 -24.68 56.52
N ASP A 896 34.80 -25.27 55.45
CA ASP A 896 35.78 -24.62 54.55
C ASP A 896 35.23 -24.50 53.13
N GLU A 897 35.71 -23.51 52.38
CA GLU A 897 35.21 -23.16 51.05
C GLU A 897 36.32 -22.67 50.14
N LEU A 898 36.09 -22.71 48.83
CA LEU A 898 37.03 -22.20 47.85
C LEU A 898 37.07 -20.66 47.90
N LEU A 899 38.28 -20.11 48.03
CA LEU A 899 38.52 -18.68 48.01
C LEU A 899 38.97 -18.17 46.64
N SER A 900 39.85 -18.92 45.95
CA SER A 900 40.40 -18.48 44.67
C SER A 900 40.79 -19.62 43.75
N LEU A 901 40.82 -19.30 42.45
CA LEU A 901 41.30 -20.14 41.36
C LEU A 901 42.34 -19.33 40.58
N ASN A 902 43.54 -19.88 40.41
CA ASN A 902 44.64 -19.23 39.70
C ASN A 902 45.31 -20.19 38.70
N VAL A 903 45.89 -19.64 37.63
CA VAL A 903 46.83 -20.37 36.76
C VAL A 903 48.24 -20.20 37.32
N VAL A 904 48.99 -21.29 37.41
CA VAL A 904 50.39 -21.27 37.83
C VAL A 904 51.26 -20.75 36.69
N ARG A 905 52.11 -19.76 36.98
CA ARG A 905 53.08 -19.20 36.03
C ARG A 905 54.47 -19.21 36.67
N GLU A 906 55.48 -19.71 35.96
CA GLU A 906 56.85 -19.74 36.48
C GLU A 906 57.36 -18.34 36.86
N GLY A 907 58.14 -18.23 37.93
CA GLY A 907 58.71 -16.96 38.39
C GLY A 907 57.69 -16.03 39.07
N THR A 908 56.51 -16.53 39.43
CA THR A 908 55.50 -15.80 40.20
C THR A 908 55.39 -16.31 41.62
N PHE A 909 54.67 -15.58 42.46
CA PHE A 909 54.45 -15.91 43.86
C PHE A 909 52.96 -15.97 44.17
N LEU A 910 52.54 -16.88 45.04
CA LEU A 910 51.22 -16.80 45.66
C LEU A 910 51.30 -15.87 46.88
N LEU A 911 50.56 -14.77 46.84
CA LEU A 911 50.34 -13.92 48.00
C LEU A 911 48.96 -14.21 48.60
N VAL A 912 48.96 -14.48 49.91
CA VAL A 912 47.74 -14.70 50.70
C VAL A 912 47.65 -13.68 51.82
N ALA A 913 46.43 -13.23 52.13
CA ALA A 913 46.14 -12.29 53.20
C ALA A 913 45.00 -12.81 54.09
N THR A 914 45.13 -12.63 55.41
CA THR A 914 44.13 -13.02 56.41
C THR A 914 43.27 -11.84 56.85
N ALA A 915 42.07 -12.11 57.37
CA ALA A 915 41.17 -11.09 57.90
C ALA A 915 41.79 -10.26 59.04
N GLY A 916 42.73 -10.83 59.79
CA GLY A 916 43.51 -10.13 60.82
C GLY A 916 44.66 -9.27 60.30
N GLY A 917 44.77 -9.06 58.98
CA GLY A 917 45.77 -8.18 58.37
C GLY A 917 47.17 -8.79 58.20
N TYR A 918 47.31 -10.11 58.34
CA TYR A 918 48.58 -10.80 58.09
C TYR A 918 48.66 -11.24 56.63
N ALA A 919 49.78 -10.99 55.97
CA ALA A 919 50.03 -11.47 54.61
C ALA A 919 51.32 -12.27 54.53
N LYS A 920 51.34 -13.25 53.62
CA LYS A 920 52.53 -14.02 53.26
C LYS A 920 52.62 -14.13 51.75
N ARG A 921 53.83 -14.05 51.21
CA ARG A 921 54.16 -14.38 49.83
C ARG A 921 55.02 -15.64 49.80
N THR A 922 54.69 -16.60 48.94
CA THR A 922 55.41 -17.88 48.79
C THR A 922 55.67 -18.11 47.29
N ALA A 923 56.86 -18.57 46.93
CA ALA A 923 57.18 -18.88 45.53
C ALA A 923 56.25 -19.97 44.99
N ILE A 924 55.79 -19.84 43.75
CA ILE A 924 54.79 -20.77 43.19
C ILE A 924 55.37 -22.19 43.04
N GLU A 925 56.70 -22.30 42.91
CA GLU A 925 57.47 -23.53 42.80
C GLU A 925 57.42 -24.36 44.09
N GLU A 926 57.17 -23.75 45.25
CA GLU A 926 57.00 -24.47 46.53
C GLU A 926 55.65 -25.21 46.61
N TYR A 927 54.69 -24.88 45.73
CA TYR A 927 53.43 -25.60 45.63
C TYR A 927 53.59 -26.80 44.70
N SER A 928 53.81 -27.98 45.29
CA SER A 928 53.93 -29.25 44.56
C SER A 928 52.62 -29.64 43.86
N ALA A 929 52.69 -30.08 42.61
CA ALA A 929 51.54 -30.63 41.90
C ALA A 929 51.05 -31.96 42.51
N GLN A 930 49.73 -32.12 42.55
CA GLN A 930 49.00 -33.26 43.11
C GLN A 930 47.88 -33.69 42.15
N GLY A 931 47.21 -34.81 42.46
CA GLY A 931 45.97 -35.19 41.76
C GLY A 931 44.79 -34.32 42.21
N ARG A 932 43.91 -33.93 41.28
CA ARG A 932 42.69 -33.16 41.60
C ARG A 932 41.79 -33.90 42.60
N GLY A 933 40.97 -33.15 43.33
CA GLY A 933 39.99 -33.69 44.28
C GLY A 933 40.60 -34.15 45.61
N GLY A 934 41.88 -33.87 45.85
CA GLY A 934 42.53 -33.99 47.15
C GLY A 934 42.16 -32.85 48.10
N LYS A 935 42.65 -32.91 49.34
CA LYS A 935 42.51 -31.82 50.34
C LYS A 935 43.54 -30.70 50.15
N GLY A 936 44.60 -30.96 49.36
CA GLY A 936 45.69 -30.03 49.16
C GLY A 936 46.74 -30.08 50.29
N ILE A 937 47.71 -29.17 50.19
CA ILE A 937 48.73 -28.86 51.19
C ILE A 937 48.44 -27.54 51.89
N LEU A 938 49.02 -27.36 53.07
CA LEU A 938 48.87 -26.16 53.87
C LEU A 938 49.61 -24.97 53.24
N THR A 939 48.87 -23.93 52.86
CA THR A 939 49.44 -22.62 52.47
C THR A 939 49.79 -21.80 53.70
N ILE A 940 48.86 -21.70 54.65
CA ILE A 940 49.03 -21.00 55.92
C ILE A 940 48.27 -21.75 57.01
N GLN A 941 48.87 -21.86 58.19
CA GLN A 941 48.18 -22.45 59.33
C GLN A 941 47.06 -21.51 59.79
N TYR A 942 45.82 -22.00 59.73
CA TYR A 942 44.67 -21.30 60.28
C TYR A 942 44.84 -21.09 61.79
N ASP A 943 44.68 -19.85 62.24
CA ASP A 943 44.72 -19.42 63.63
C ASP A 943 43.53 -18.48 63.87
N THR A 944 42.74 -18.73 64.91
CA THR A 944 41.57 -17.90 65.27
C THR A 944 41.94 -16.44 65.52
N ARG A 945 43.18 -16.14 65.92
CA ARG A 945 43.68 -14.76 66.08
C ARG A 945 44.00 -14.07 64.76
N ARG A 946 44.41 -14.82 63.74
CA ARG A 946 44.75 -14.29 62.41
C ARG A 946 43.54 -14.25 61.47
N GLY A 947 42.52 -15.05 61.74
CA GLY A 947 41.31 -15.17 60.92
C GLY A 947 41.52 -16.05 59.69
N SER A 948 40.44 -16.23 58.90
CA SER A 948 40.49 -16.90 57.60
C SER A 948 41.21 -16.04 56.56
N LEU A 949 41.59 -16.66 55.44
CA LEU A 949 42.08 -15.95 54.27
C LEU A 949 40.94 -15.12 53.66
N VAL A 950 41.26 -13.87 53.33
CA VAL A 950 40.36 -12.92 52.63
C VAL A 950 40.78 -12.71 51.18
N GLY A 951 42.02 -13.06 50.83
CA GLY A 951 42.51 -12.99 49.46
C GLY A 951 43.66 -13.95 49.23
N ALA A 952 43.71 -14.50 48.01
CA ALA A 952 44.79 -15.33 47.51
C ALA A 952 44.96 -15.05 46.01
N VAL A 953 46.08 -14.41 45.66
CA VAL A 953 46.34 -13.91 44.30
C VAL A 953 47.77 -14.24 43.89
N VAL A 954 47.95 -14.58 42.62
CA VAL A 954 49.28 -14.75 42.02
C VAL A 954 49.83 -13.39 41.62
N VAL A 955 51.04 -13.09 42.07
CA VAL A 955 51.72 -11.79 41.90
C VAL A 955 53.16 -11.99 41.43
N ASP A 956 53.70 -11.01 40.73
CA ASP A 956 55.14 -10.89 40.46
C ASP A 956 55.82 -9.93 41.45
N GLU A 957 57.09 -9.59 41.23
CA GLU A 957 57.84 -8.68 42.12
C GLU A 957 57.36 -7.22 42.03
N ASP A 958 56.80 -6.81 40.90
CA ASP A 958 56.38 -5.45 40.59
C ASP A 958 54.89 -5.19 40.88
N SER A 959 54.14 -6.22 41.27
CA SER A 959 52.71 -6.17 41.56
C SER A 959 52.40 -5.31 42.79
N GLU A 960 51.50 -4.33 42.63
CA GLU A 960 50.95 -3.54 43.74
C GLU A 960 49.61 -4.13 44.23
N LEU A 961 49.38 -4.10 45.55
CA LEU A 961 48.19 -4.67 46.18
C LEU A 961 47.46 -3.62 47.02
N TYR A 962 46.14 -3.63 46.91
CA TYR A 962 45.25 -2.85 47.77
C TYR A 962 44.53 -3.77 48.75
N ALA A 963 44.66 -3.48 50.04
CA ALA A 963 43.92 -4.14 51.10
C ALA A 963 42.98 -3.13 51.76
N ILE A 964 41.72 -3.51 51.93
CA ILE A 964 40.65 -2.64 52.43
C ILE A 964 39.89 -3.42 53.48
N THR A 965 39.60 -2.75 54.60
CA THR A 965 38.96 -3.32 55.80
C THR A 965 37.52 -2.87 55.94
#